data_AF-A0A7V7XQT2-F1
#
_entry.id   AF-A0A7V7XQT2-F1
#
_cell.length_a   1.000
_cell.length_b   1.000
_cell.length_c   1.000
_cell.angle_alpha   90.00
_cell.angle_beta   90.00
_cell.angle_gamma   90.00
#
_symmetry.space_group_name_H-M   'P 1'
#
loop_
_entity.id
_entity.type
_entity.pdbx_description
1 polymer ?
#
loop_
_entity_poly.entity_id
_entity_poly.type
_entity_poly.pdbx_seq_one_letter_code
_entity_poly.pdbx_strand_id
1 'polypeptide(L)'
;MITDAASGSLRGLNWDMNSPLDRVRLALLVPLVALLAVGMWAYRSVDASLHEIRATGLATLLDTQVEALEQWIGEGRHEAEQLAADEALRSAIVRLARGGAKDAERLAVVEHILRQAGRIGVRSAHIVDPQGRLLASSDPGRVGQGVTPDLFAHLGPALSGRSVFIRPYRSGSGAGPSLLGRAWVAAPVRGGAGKPVAIVALGAPAEDRFTALFRAARPGRTGEALAFDNDGHVLAQSRHDEPLEQRSPASRLALAGSGELTALAVAAGAARAAEDGPRQGLLLVPYTNHHGRETISAWRWLPDHDIGVAIEMESGEAYAPLTYLHIGFGLMILLMGAVWLSGFLPQRVLDGLLRRGAHRQLGPYRLGRQIGEGALSNVYLAQHRMLKRPAAVKVLKPQTTSDEWTARFQREVQSASQLGHPNTITIYDYGVGPGGEFWYAMEYLEGLALSDLVERYGPLAPSRAAHVLRQACASLWEAHACGLVHRDIKPQNIMLCNVHGERDVVKVLDFGLVKQMSDAETRDLTSTLRILGTPLYMSPERIRHPGDADARADIYALGAVGYYLLTGKRLFETETEHDLLYQAMHVVPPLASEHAPHPLPVELDALIARCVEKDPDRRPQSMAEVASALDAVLVYQPWTRQQIDAWWEKHWVPEGHPERRFRTG
;
A
#
# COMPACT_ATOMS: atom_id res chain seq x y z
N MET A 1 58.65 -49.55 -37.28
CA MET A 1 59.20 -48.39 -36.53
C MET A 1 58.15 -47.31 -36.65
N ILE A 2 57.31 -47.01 -35.67
CA ILE A 2 57.53 -46.83 -34.23
C ILE A 2 56.24 -47.27 -33.53
N THR A 3 56.33 -48.23 -32.62
CA THR A 3 55.30 -48.62 -31.65
C THR A 3 55.85 -48.31 -30.28
N ASP A 4 55.58 -47.10 -29.79
CA ASP A 4 55.63 -46.75 -28.36
C ASP A 4 55.20 -45.29 -28.20
N ALA A 5 54.03 -45.07 -27.61
CA ALA A 5 53.61 -43.86 -26.88
C ALA A 5 52.07 -43.74 -26.90
N ALA A 6 51.40 -44.41 -25.96
CA ALA A 6 50.15 -43.95 -25.33
C ALA A 6 49.62 -44.97 -24.30
N SER A 7 50.49 -45.41 -23.39
CA SER A 7 50.09 -46.10 -22.16
C SER A 7 50.40 -45.20 -20.97
N GLY A 8 49.66 -44.09 -20.84
CA GLY A 8 49.82 -43.18 -19.72
C GLY A 8 48.61 -42.28 -19.57
N SER A 9 48.02 -42.29 -18.36
CA SER A 9 46.98 -41.36 -17.87
C SER A 9 45.50 -41.76 -18.06
N LEU A 10 45.15 -43.01 -17.76
CA LEU A 10 43.79 -43.38 -17.31
C LEU A 10 43.83 -44.09 -15.95
N ARG A 11 44.55 -43.51 -14.98
CA ARG A 11 44.49 -43.90 -13.57
C ARG A 11 44.58 -42.66 -12.70
N GLY A 12 43.43 -42.09 -12.39
CA GLY A 12 43.38 -40.88 -11.57
C GLY A 12 41.97 -40.37 -11.26
N LEU A 13 40.98 -41.25 -11.14
CA LEU A 13 39.70 -40.91 -10.52
C LEU A 13 39.14 -42.17 -9.83
N ASN A 14 39.91 -42.70 -8.89
CA ASN A 14 39.46 -43.77 -8.01
C ASN A 14 38.52 -43.10 -6.99
N TRP A 15 37.21 -43.25 -7.17
CA TRP A 15 36.23 -42.89 -6.14
C TRP A 15 36.35 -43.91 -5.01
N ASP A 16 37.26 -43.65 -4.07
CA ASP A 16 37.40 -44.45 -2.86
C ASP A 16 36.16 -44.19 -1.97
N MET A 17 35.08 -44.95 -2.19
CA MET A 17 33.78 -44.86 -1.52
C MET A 17 33.78 -45.17 0.00
N ASN A 18 34.92 -45.01 0.68
CA ASN A 18 35.08 -45.35 2.10
C ASN A 18 35.59 -44.22 2.99
N SER A 19 35.72 -42.99 2.48
CA SER A 19 36.05 -41.85 3.34
C SER A 19 34.82 -41.43 4.19
N PRO A 20 34.99 -41.12 5.49
CA PRO A 20 33.89 -40.63 6.33
C PRO A 20 33.29 -39.32 5.81
N LEU A 21 34.05 -38.55 5.02
CA LEU A 21 33.60 -37.30 4.40
C LEU A 21 32.57 -37.54 3.29
N ASP A 22 32.72 -38.61 2.50
CA ASP A 22 31.77 -38.90 1.41
C ASP A 22 30.44 -39.45 1.93
N ARG A 23 30.46 -40.17 3.07
CA ARG A 23 29.23 -40.60 3.75
C ARG A 23 28.44 -39.42 4.31
N VAL A 24 29.12 -38.41 4.87
CA VAL A 24 28.49 -37.17 5.35
C VAL A 24 27.89 -36.36 4.18
N ARG A 25 28.60 -36.30 3.04
CA ARG A 25 28.09 -35.63 1.82
C ARG A 25 26.87 -36.32 1.24
N LEU A 26 26.88 -37.65 1.16
CA LEU A 26 25.71 -38.43 0.72
C LEU A 26 24.53 -38.25 1.69
N ALA A 27 24.80 -38.24 2.99
CA ALA A 27 23.79 -38.05 4.03
C ALA A 27 23.15 -36.64 3.99
N LEU A 28 23.88 -35.62 3.54
CA LEU A 28 23.34 -34.25 3.35
C LEU A 28 22.60 -34.09 2.01
N LEU A 29 22.97 -34.85 0.98
CA LEU A 29 22.33 -34.78 -0.34
C LEU A 29 20.89 -35.32 -0.33
N VAL A 30 20.65 -36.43 0.37
CA VAL A 30 19.32 -37.06 0.45
C VAL A 30 18.23 -36.12 1.01
N PRO A 31 18.39 -35.47 2.18
CA PRO A 31 17.40 -34.53 2.70
C PRO A 31 17.28 -33.27 1.83
N LEU A 32 18.38 -32.84 1.18
CA LEU A 32 18.36 -31.70 0.25
C LEU A 32 17.48 -31.99 -0.97
N VAL A 33 17.64 -33.16 -1.59
CA VAL A 33 16.84 -33.60 -2.73
C VAL A 33 15.38 -33.80 -2.32
N ALA A 34 15.13 -34.38 -1.14
CA ALA A 34 13.78 -34.54 -0.61
C ALA A 34 13.09 -33.17 -0.38
N LEU A 35 13.80 -32.21 0.21
CA LEU A 35 13.29 -30.84 0.41
C LEU A 35 13.05 -30.11 -0.92
N LEU A 36 13.92 -30.28 -1.91
CA LEU A 36 13.70 -29.75 -3.26
C LEU A 36 12.47 -30.37 -3.92
N ALA A 37 12.27 -31.68 -3.78
CA ALA A 37 11.13 -32.38 -4.35
C ALA A 37 9.80 -31.92 -3.70
N VAL A 38 9.76 -31.85 -2.36
CA VAL A 38 8.60 -31.33 -1.61
C VAL A 38 8.35 -29.86 -1.96
N GLY A 39 9.42 -29.07 -2.05
CA GLY A 39 9.35 -27.67 -2.45
C GLY A 39 8.78 -27.50 -3.86
N MET A 40 9.30 -28.23 -4.85
CA MET A 40 8.81 -28.19 -6.23
C MET A 40 7.35 -28.67 -6.34
N TRP A 41 6.98 -29.70 -5.56
CA TRP A 41 5.59 -30.16 -5.48
C TRP A 41 4.68 -29.06 -4.92
N ALA A 42 5.03 -28.47 -3.78
CA ALA A 42 4.27 -27.39 -3.16
C ALA A 42 4.15 -26.16 -4.09
N TYR A 43 5.25 -25.80 -4.76
CA TYR A 43 5.26 -24.73 -5.76
C TYR A 43 4.25 -24.99 -6.88
N ARG A 44 4.29 -26.18 -7.51
CA ARG A 44 3.36 -26.54 -8.59
C ARG A 44 1.91 -26.61 -8.10
N SER A 45 1.68 -27.08 -6.89
CA SER A 45 0.35 -27.11 -6.29
C SER A 45 -0.21 -25.71 -6.09
N VAL A 46 0.57 -24.78 -5.54
CA VAL A 46 0.14 -23.39 -5.34
C VAL A 46 -0.08 -22.68 -6.68
N ASP A 47 0.80 -22.90 -7.66
CA ASP A 47 0.66 -22.35 -9.01
C ASP A 47 -0.63 -22.79 -9.69
N ALA A 48 -0.91 -24.10 -9.68
CA ALA A 48 -2.15 -24.65 -10.23
C ALA A 48 -3.39 -24.12 -9.50
N SER A 49 -3.38 -24.10 -8.17
CA SER A 49 -4.50 -23.59 -7.37
C SER A 49 -4.75 -22.09 -7.61
N LEU A 50 -3.70 -21.28 -7.77
CA LEU A 50 -3.86 -19.86 -8.06
C LEU A 50 -4.51 -19.61 -9.43
N HIS A 51 -4.10 -20.34 -10.46
CA HIS A 51 -4.75 -20.26 -11.77
C HIS A 51 -6.23 -20.67 -11.71
N GLU A 52 -6.56 -21.72 -10.95
CA GLU A 52 -7.93 -22.19 -10.76
C GLU A 52 -8.79 -21.18 -9.99
N ILE A 53 -8.26 -20.60 -8.91
CA ILE A 53 -8.93 -19.55 -8.14
C ILE A 53 -9.19 -18.32 -9.03
N ARG A 54 -8.22 -17.92 -9.85
CA ARG A 54 -8.39 -16.78 -10.77
C ARG A 54 -9.40 -17.08 -11.88
N ALA A 55 -9.36 -18.27 -12.46
CA ALA A 55 -10.34 -18.73 -13.45
C ALA A 55 -11.77 -18.64 -12.90
N THR A 56 -11.98 -19.24 -11.72
CA THR A 56 -13.29 -19.28 -11.06
C THR A 56 -13.77 -17.89 -10.65
N GLY A 57 -12.87 -17.06 -10.12
CA GLY A 57 -13.17 -15.69 -9.72
C GLY A 57 -13.59 -14.82 -10.89
N LEU A 58 -12.86 -14.84 -12.00
CA LEU A 58 -13.20 -14.08 -13.21
C LEU A 58 -14.51 -14.57 -13.85
N ALA A 59 -14.73 -15.89 -13.91
CA ALA A 59 -15.97 -16.46 -14.43
C ALA A 59 -17.18 -16.04 -13.59
N THR A 60 -17.08 -16.11 -12.25
CA THR A 60 -18.16 -15.71 -11.34
C THR A 60 -18.49 -14.22 -11.47
N LEU A 61 -17.47 -13.37 -11.59
CA LEU A 61 -17.67 -11.94 -11.82
C LEU A 61 -18.36 -11.68 -13.16
N LEU A 62 -17.93 -12.37 -14.22
CA LEU A 62 -18.55 -12.28 -15.53
C LEU A 62 -20.02 -12.71 -15.47
N ASP A 63 -20.33 -13.83 -14.82
CA ASP A 63 -21.70 -14.31 -14.62
C ASP A 63 -22.57 -13.26 -13.94
N THR A 64 -22.07 -12.70 -12.84
CA THR A 64 -22.76 -11.64 -12.09
C THR A 64 -23.03 -10.42 -12.98
N GLN A 65 -22.09 -10.05 -13.85
CA GLN A 65 -22.28 -8.92 -14.76
C GLN A 65 -23.26 -9.18 -15.90
N VAL A 66 -23.24 -10.40 -16.44
CA VAL A 66 -24.20 -10.81 -17.46
C VAL A 66 -25.61 -10.83 -16.87
N GLU A 67 -25.80 -11.39 -15.68
CA GLU A 67 -27.09 -11.39 -14.99
C GLU A 67 -27.59 -9.98 -14.69
N ALA A 68 -26.72 -9.07 -14.22
CA ALA A 68 -27.10 -7.67 -13.98
C ALA A 68 -27.52 -6.94 -15.27
N LEU A 69 -26.83 -7.21 -16.38
CA LEU A 69 -27.18 -6.67 -17.69
C LEU A 69 -28.51 -7.22 -18.19
N GLU A 70 -28.71 -8.54 -18.12
CA GLU A 70 -29.95 -9.19 -18.54
C GLU A 70 -31.15 -8.72 -17.72
N GLN A 71 -30.99 -8.57 -16.40
CA GLN A 71 -32.02 -8.02 -15.52
C GLN A 71 -32.38 -6.59 -15.93
N TRP A 72 -31.39 -5.72 -16.13
CA TRP A 72 -31.62 -4.33 -16.55
C TRP A 72 -32.32 -4.24 -17.92
N ILE A 73 -31.92 -5.08 -18.88
CA ILE A 73 -32.58 -5.21 -20.18
C ILE A 73 -34.03 -5.68 -20.00
N GLY A 74 -34.25 -6.68 -19.15
CA GLY A 74 -35.57 -7.23 -18.83
C GLY A 74 -36.51 -6.19 -18.22
N GLU A 75 -36.05 -5.40 -17.26
CA GLU A 75 -36.79 -4.29 -16.65
C GLU A 75 -37.20 -3.25 -17.69
N GLY A 76 -36.28 -2.86 -18.58
CA GLY A 76 -36.58 -1.92 -19.66
C GLY A 76 -37.63 -2.46 -20.64
N ARG A 77 -37.54 -3.74 -21.00
CA ARG A 77 -38.53 -4.42 -21.87
C ARG A 77 -39.90 -4.48 -21.22
N HIS A 78 -39.96 -4.82 -19.93
CA HIS A 78 -41.20 -4.86 -19.19
C HIS A 78 -41.89 -3.49 -19.15
N GLU A 79 -41.14 -2.42 -18.87
CA GLU A 79 -41.68 -1.05 -18.87
C GLU A 79 -42.22 -0.65 -20.26
N ALA A 80 -41.47 -0.95 -21.33
CA ALA A 80 -41.90 -0.63 -22.69
C ALA A 80 -43.18 -1.40 -23.09
N GLU A 81 -43.30 -2.66 -22.66
CA GLU A 81 -44.50 -3.47 -22.87
C GLU A 81 -45.70 -2.96 -22.08
N GLN A 82 -45.50 -2.57 -20.81
CA GLN A 82 -46.55 -1.97 -19.99
C GLN A 82 -47.07 -0.67 -20.60
N LEU A 83 -46.16 0.21 -21.05
CA LEU A 83 -46.53 1.45 -21.74
C LEU A 83 -47.25 1.18 -23.05
N ALA A 84 -46.78 0.22 -23.85
CA ALA A 84 -47.45 -0.16 -25.09
C ALA A 84 -48.85 -0.77 -24.87
N ALA A 85 -49.09 -1.35 -23.70
CA ALA A 85 -50.36 -1.93 -23.28
C ALA A 85 -51.30 -0.93 -22.58
N ASP A 86 -50.82 0.23 -22.13
CA ASP A 86 -51.65 1.26 -21.49
C ASP A 86 -52.75 1.73 -22.44
N GLU A 87 -54.01 1.64 -21.99
CA GLU A 87 -55.17 1.83 -22.85
C GLU A 87 -55.29 3.27 -23.38
N ALA A 88 -54.93 4.25 -22.56
CA ALA A 88 -54.99 5.66 -22.94
C ALA A 88 -53.90 5.98 -23.96
N LEU A 89 -52.68 5.51 -23.72
CA LEU A 89 -51.53 5.69 -24.60
C LEU A 89 -51.74 4.95 -25.94
N ARG A 90 -52.19 3.69 -25.88
CA ARG A 90 -52.52 2.87 -27.06
C ARG A 90 -53.58 3.54 -27.93
N SER A 91 -54.65 4.06 -27.33
CA SER A 91 -55.70 4.78 -28.05
C SER A 91 -55.19 6.03 -28.75
N ALA A 92 -54.31 6.81 -28.10
CA ALA A 92 -53.68 7.98 -28.69
C ALA A 92 -52.73 7.61 -29.85
N ILE A 93 -51.93 6.56 -29.69
CA ILE A 93 -51.01 6.07 -30.72
C ILE A 93 -51.76 5.53 -31.95
N VAL A 94 -52.89 4.84 -31.76
CA VAL A 94 -53.74 4.38 -32.88
C VAL A 94 -54.32 5.57 -33.67
N ARG A 95 -54.71 6.66 -32.99
CA ARG A 95 -55.14 7.90 -33.68
C ARG A 95 -54.00 8.56 -34.45
N LEU A 96 -52.81 8.60 -33.86
CA LEU A 96 -51.60 9.10 -34.51
C LEU A 96 -51.31 8.35 -35.81
N ALA A 97 -51.39 7.02 -35.79
CA ALA A 97 -51.15 6.16 -36.95
C ALA A 97 -52.18 6.35 -38.09
N ARG A 98 -53.39 6.86 -37.80
CA ARG A 98 -54.43 7.15 -38.80
C ARG A 98 -54.29 8.53 -39.48
N GLY A 99 -53.31 9.34 -39.07
CA GLY A 99 -52.95 10.59 -39.78
C GLY A 99 -53.77 11.84 -39.44
N GLY A 100 -54.47 11.87 -38.29
CA GLY A 100 -55.38 12.97 -37.90
C GLY A 100 -54.99 13.79 -36.66
N ALA A 101 -53.81 13.57 -36.08
CA ALA A 101 -53.43 14.18 -34.80
C ALA A 101 -52.78 15.56 -34.95
N LYS A 102 -53.10 16.48 -34.02
CA LYS A 102 -52.44 17.79 -33.89
C LYS A 102 -51.09 17.65 -33.19
N ASP A 103 -50.17 18.61 -33.40
CA ASP A 103 -48.84 18.58 -32.75
C ASP A 103 -48.91 18.57 -31.22
N ALA A 104 -49.94 19.21 -30.63
CA ALA A 104 -50.19 19.15 -29.19
C ALA A 104 -50.48 17.72 -28.68
N GLU A 105 -51.16 16.88 -29.47
CA GLU A 105 -51.45 15.49 -29.11
C GLU A 105 -50.19 14.62 -29.22
N ARG A 106 -49.35 14.87 -30.23
CA ARG A 106 -48.04 14.21 -30.37
C ARG A 106 -47.12 14.48 -29.17
N LEU A 107 -47.07 15.75 -28.75
CA LEU A 107 -46.26 16.15 -27.60
C LEU A 107 -46.78 15.53 -26.30
N ALA A 108 -48.10 15.54 -26.08
CA ALA A 108 -48.71 14.96 -24.88
C ALA A 108 -48.41 13.46 -24.72
N VAL A 109 -48.42 12.69 -25.82
CA VAL A 109 -48.05 11.27 -25.85
C VAL A 109 -46.61 11.06 -25.38
N VAL A 110 -45.68 11.85 -25.91
CA VAL A 110 -44.26 11.76 -25.58
C VAL A 110 -44.00 12.17 -24.13
N GLU A 111 -44.61 13.27 -23.66
CA GLU A 111 -44.49 13.73 -22.28
C GLU A 111 -45.09 12.74 -21.28
N HIS A 112 -46.15 12.03 -21.65
CA HIS A 112 -46.71 10.96 -20.82
C HIS A 112 -45.70 9.81 -20.65
N ILE A 113 -45.12 9.34 -21.76
CA ILE A 113 -44.09 8.29 -21.76
C ILE A 113 -42.88 8.71 -20.93
N LEU A 114 -42.34 9.92 -21.16
CA LEU A 114 -41.16 10.41 -20.44
C LEU A 114 -41.43 10.59 -18.94
N ARG A 115 -42.66 10.96 -18.53
CA ARG A 115 -43.02 11.06 -17.10
C ARG A 115 -43.07 9.70 -16.42
N GLN A 116 -43.56 8.66 -17.09
CA GLN A 116 -43.63 7.31 -16.53
C GLN A 116 -42.26 6.62 -16.55
N ALA A 117 -41.61 6.56 -17.72
CA ALA A 117 -40.34 5.88 -17.91
C ALA A 117 -39.11 6.69 -17.42
N GLY A 118 -39.26 7.97 -17.09
CA GLY A 118 -38.15 8.81 -16.61
C GLY A 118 -37.50 8.28 -15.33
N ARG A 119 -38.26 7.57 -14.49
CA ARG A 119 -37.75 6.95 -13.24
C ARG A 119 -36.71 5.86 -13.49
N ILE A 120 -36.75 5.22 -14.66
CA ILE A 120 -35.79 4.18 -15.06
C ILE A 120 -34.68 4.72 -15.98
N GLY A 121 -34.53 6.04 -16.09
CA GLY A 121 -33.46 6.70 -16.84
C GLY A 121 -33.76 6.95 -18.32
N VAL A 122 -35.00 6.73 -18.76
CA VAL A 122 -35.42 7.06 -20.14
C VAL A 122 -35.47 8.57 -20.30
N ARG A 123 -34.76 9.09 -21.30
CA ARG A 123 -34.72 10.53 -21.65
C ARG A 123 -35.20 10.83 -23.06
N SER A 124 -35.49 9.81 -23.85
CA SER A 124 -36.04 9.97 -25.20
C SER A 124 -37.11 8.95 -25.46
N ALA A 125 -38.11 9.34 -26.24
CA ALA A 125 -39.22 8.48 -26.62
C ALA A 125 -39.60 8.75 -28.07
N HIS A 126 -39.81 7.68 -28.83
CA HIS A 126 -40.22 7.72 -30.22
C HIS A 126 -41.41 6.80 -30.43
N ILE A 127 -42.41 7.28 -31.18
CA ILE A 127 -43.48 6.46 -31.72
C ILE A 127 -43.22 6.30 -33.20
N VAL A 128 -43.00 5.06 -33.64
CA VAL A 128 -42.57 4.73 -35.00
C VAL A 128 -43.68 3.93 -35.69
N ASP A 129 -44.04 4.29 -36.92
CA ASP A 129 -44.96 3.50 -37.74
C ASP A 129 -44.26 2.26 -38.35
N PRO A 130 -45.01 1.31 -38.96
CA PRO A 130 -44.42 0.13 -39.57
C PRO A 130 -43.45 0.41 -40.73
N GLN A 131 -43.49 1.62 -41.30
CA GLN A 131 -42.61 2.06 -42.39
C GLN A 131 -41.36 2.80 -41.86
N GLY A 132 -41.22 2.95 -40.54
CA GLY A 132 -40.07 3.62 -39.92
C GLY A 132 -40.23 5.13 -39.75
N ARG A 133 -41.41 5.69 -39.97
CA ARG A 133 -41.67 7.13 -39.81
C ARG A 133 -42.00 7.48 -38.36
N LEU A 134 -41.47 8.60 -37.88
CA LEU A 134 -41.74 9.14 -36.54
C LEU A 134 -43.13 9.79 -36.48
N LEU A 135 -44.07 9.14 -35.81
CA LEU A 135 -45.42 9.67 -35.53
C LEU A 135 -45.40 10.68 -34.37
N ALA A 136 -44.55 10.45 -33.38
CA ALA A 136 -44.28 11.35 -32.26
C ALA A 136 -42.84 11.13 -31.75
N SER A 137 -42.19 12.16 -31.21
CA SER A 137 -40.78 12.13 -30.81
C SER A 137 -40.50 13.13 -29.69
N SER A 138 -39.59 12.79 -28.78
CA SER A 138 -38.98 13.74 -27.82
C SER A 138 -38.12 14.82 -28.48
N ASP A 139 -37.80 14.66 -29.76
CA ASP A 139 -37.28 15.70 -30.63
C ASP A 139 -38.38 16.09 -31.65
N PRO A 140 -39.12 17.18 -31.40
CA PRO A 140 -40.24 17.60 -32.24
C PRO A 140 -39.84 17.88 -33.69
N GLY A 141 -38.60 18.34 -33.93
CA GLY A 141 -38.11 18.68 -35.26
C GLY A 141 -37.97 17.47 -36.20
N ARG A 142 -37.96 16.25 -35.64
CA ARG A 142 -37.84 14.99 -36.38
C ARG A 142 -39.17 14.31 -36.68
N VAL A 143 -40.28 14.83 -36.15
CA VAL A 143 -41.61 14.26 -36.40
C VAL A 143 -41.91 14.28 -37.90
N GLY A 144 -42.40 13.15 -38.42
CA GLY A 144 -42.68 12.96 -39.84
C GLY A 144 -41.47 12.55 -40.68
N GLN A 145 -40.26 12.55 -40.12
CA GLN A 145 -39.06 11.98 -40.75
C GLN A 145 -38.95 10.49 -40.45
N GLY A 146 -38.09 9.77 -41.19
CA GLY A 146 -37.71 8.41 -40.85
C GLY A 146 -36.81 8.34 -39.62
N VAL A 147 -36.88 7.26 -38.86
CA VAL A 147 -35.80 6.91 -37.92
C VAL A 147 -34.50 6.67 -38.69
N THR A 148 -33.36 6.68 -37.99
CA THR A 148 -32.08 6.37 -38.64
C THR A 148 -32.11 4.95 -39.22
N PRO A 149 -31.45 4.69 -40.37
CA PRO A 149 -31.40 3.37 -40.98
C PRO A 149 -30.95 2.28 -39.99
N ASP A 150 -29.96 2.60 -39.15
CA ASP A 150 -29.46 1.70 -38.11
C ASP A 150 -30.53 1.36 -37.08
N LEU A 151 -31.27 2.35 -36.58
CA LEU A 151 -32.35 2.10 -35.62
C LEU A 151 -33.43 1.23 -36.27
N PHE A 152 -33.81 1.54 -37.51
CA PHE A 152 -34.86 0.82 -38.23
C PHE A 152 -34.51 -0.67 -38.41
N ALA A 153 -33.27 -0.98 -38.77
CA ALA A 153 -32.81 -2.36 -38.95
C ALA A 153 -33.01 -3.21 -37.68
N HIS A 154 -32.82 -2.62 -36.50
CA HIS A 154 -32.97 -3.30 -35.22
C HIS A 154 -34.42 -3.37 -34.71
N LEU A 155 -35.36 -2.64 -35.32
CA LEU A 155 -36.79 -2.67 -34.96
C LEU A 155 -37.56 -3.87 -35.54
N GLY A 156 -36.94 -4.70 -36.38
CA GLY A 156 -37.56 -5.86 -37.02
C GLY A 156 -38.36 -6.78 -36.08
N PRO A 157 -37.83 -7.17 -34.90
CA PRO A 157 -38.58 -7.98 -33.95
C PRO A 157 -39.84 -7.28 -33.41
N ALA A 158 -39.76 -5.96 -33.14
CA ALA A 158 -40.91 -5.15 -32.72
C ALA A 158 -41.97 -5.04 -33.83
N LEU A 159 -41.56 -4.86 -35.08
CA LEU A 159 -42.47 -4.92 -36.24
C LEU A 159 -43.16 -6.28 -36.36
N SER A 160 -42.48 -7.34 -35.95
CA SER A 160 -43.01 -8.71 -35.91
C SER A 160 -43.81 -9.02 -34.62
N GLY A 161 -43.95 -8.05 -33.71
CA GLY A 161 -44.74 -8.17 -32.50
C GLY A 161 -44.01 -8.65 -31.25
N ARG A 162 -42.68 -8.62 -31.20
CA ARG A 162 -41.87 -8.95 -30.00
C ARG A 162 -41.09 -7.73 -29.52
N SER A 163 -41.07 -7.46 -28.22
CA SER A 163 -40.19 -6.41 -27.68
C SER A 163 -38.71 -6.73 -27.93
N VAL A 164 -37.90 -5.70 -28.12
CA VAL A 164 -36.46 -5.83 -28.44
C VAL A 164 -35.64 -4.79 -27.71
N PHE A 165 -34.48 -5.20 -27.23
CA PHE A 165 -33.43 -4.31 -26.76
C PHE A 165 -32.43 -4.06 -27.89
N ILE A 166 -32.00 -2.80 -28.00
CA ILE A 166 -31.06 -2.34 -28.99
C ILE A 166 -29.93 -1.67 -28.22
N ARG A 167 -28.74 -2.27 -28.29
CA ARG A 167 -27.53 -1.77 -27.64
C ARG A 167 -27.21 -0.33 -28.08
N PRO A 168 -26.38 0.41 -27.31
CA PRO A 168 -25.79 1.64 -27.80
C PRO A 168 -25.03 1.41 -29.11
N TYR A 169 -25.21 2.31 -30.08
CA TYR A 169 -24.46 2.33 -31.32
C TYR A 169 -24.13 3.77 -31.72
N ARG A 170 -23.13 3.95 -32.57
CA ARG A 170 -22.70 5.26 -33.04
C ARG A 170 -23.71 5.79 -34.07
N SER A 171 -24.39 6.88 -33.75
CA SER A 171 -25.29 7.54 -34.71
C SER A 171 -24.46 8.47 -35.62
N GLY A 172 -24.45 8.20 -36.93
CA GLY A 172 -23.63 8.92 -37.90
C GLY A 172 -24.02 10.38 -38.22
N SER A 173 -24.84 11.08 -37.42
CA SER A 173 -25.39 12.39 -37.82
C SER A 173 -25.58 13.47 -36.74
N GLY A 174 -24.99 13.36 -35.53
CA GLY A 174 -25.14 14.38 -34.48
C GLY A 174 -23.84 15.12 -34.15
N ALA A 175 -23.83 16.45 -34.31
CA ALA A 175 -22.74 17.31 -33.85
C ALA A 175 -22.75 17.46 -32.31
N GLY A 176 -21.73 16.93 -31.62
CA GLY A 176 -21.51 17.08 -30.17
C GLY A 176 -20.80 15.86 -29.53
N PRO A 177 -20.10 16.01 -28.39
CA PRO A 177 -19.02 15.11 -27.95
C PRO A 177 -19.46 13.84 -27.18
N SER A 178 -20.69 13.34 -27.32
CA SER A 178 -21.04 12.04 -26.71
C SER A 178 -20.59 10.90 -27.65
N LEU A 179 -19.48 10.25 -27.27
CA LEU A 179 -18.91 9.12 -28.02
C LEU A 179 -19.80 7.86 -27.94
N LEU A 180 -20.64 7.77 -26.90
CA LEU A 180 -21.58 6.68 -26.67
C LEU A 180 -23.00 7.11 -27.08
N GLY A 181 -23.66 6.28 -27.88
CA GLY A 181 -25.05 6.49 -28.31
C GLY A 181 -26.08 6.24 -27.21
N ARG A 182 -27.33 5.98 -27.61
CA ARG A 182 -28.42 5.62 -26.71
C ARG A 182 -28.69 4.13 -26.78
N ALA A 183 -28.93 3.51 -25.63
CA ALA A 183 -29.58 2.21 -25.59
C ALA A 183 -31.09 2.41 -25.80
N TRP A 184 -31.70 1.55 -26.61
CA TRP A 184 -33.13 1.60 -26.88
C TRP A 184 -33.81 0.31 -26.44
N VAL A 185 -35.03 0.45 -25.97
CA VAL A 185 -35.97 -0.67 -25.85
C VAL A 185 -37.21 -0.33 -26.66
N ALA A 186 -37.62 -1.25 -27.51
CA ALA A 186 -38.77 -1.07 -28.38
C ALA A 186 -39.83 -2.13 -28.13
N ALA A 187 -41.09 -1.71 -28.03
CA ALA A 187 -42.24 -2.59 -27.84
C ALA A 187 -43.35 -2.29 -28.88
N PRO A 188 -44.01 -3.33 -29.42
CA PRO A 188 -45.09 -3.16 -30.38
C PRO A 188 -46.37 -2.65 -29.70
N VAL A 189 -46.99 -1.64 -30.29
CA VAL A 189 -48.34 -1.21 -29.93
C VAL A 189 -49.33 -1.93 -30.83
N ARG A 190 -50.25 -2.68 -30.23
CA ARG A 190 -51.21 -3.52 -30.96
C ARG A 190 -52.56 -2.81 -31.14
N GLY A 191 -53.07 -2.85 -32.37
CA GLY A 191 -54.43 -2.40 -32.68
C GLY A 191 -55.49 -3.42 -32.25
N GLY A 192 -56.77 -3.12 -32.48
CA GLY A 192 -57.90 -3.99 -32.08
C GLY A 192 -57.91 -5.40 -32.71
N ALA A 193 -57.14 -5.63 -33.77
CA ALA A 193 -56.97 -6.95 -34.42
C ALA A 193 -55.71 -7.71 -33.96
N GLY A 194 -55.02 -7.24 -32.91
CA GLY A 194 -53.80 -7.87 -32.37
C GLY A 194 -52.51 -7.66 -33.18
N LYS A 195 -52.61 -7.09 -34.39
CA LYS A 195 -51.46 -6.72 -35.23
C LYS A 195 -50.76 -5.45 -34.72
N PRO A 196 -49.42 -5.37 -34.76
CA PRO A 196 -48.68 -4.14 -34.49
C PRO A 196 -49.10 -3.01 -35.45
N VAL A 197 -49.47 -1.86 -34.90
CA VAL A 197 -49.84 -0.65 -35.67
C VAL A 197 -48.82 0.47 -35.54
N ALA A 198 -48.00 0.42 -34.50
CA ALA A 198 -46.88 1.32 -34.23
C ALA A 198 -45.91 0.65 -33.24
N ILE A 199 -44.78 1.28 -32.98
CA ILE A 199 -43.78 0.86 -32.01
C ILE A 199 -43.53 2.02 -31.04
N VAL A 200 -43.51 1.73 -29.74
CA VAL A 200 -42.97 2.63 -28.71
C VAL A 200 -41.50 2.28 -28.53
N ALA A 201 -40.60 3.23 -28.81
CA ALA A 201 -39.17 3.10 -28.57
C ALA A 201 -38.72 4.07 -27.49
N LEU A 202 -38.16 3.53 -26.41
CA LEU A 202 -37.67 4.24 -25.23
C LEU A 202 -36.15 4.28 -25.28
N GLY A 203 -35.57 5.48 -25.19
CA GLY A 203 -34.14 5.72 -25.30
C GLY A 203 -33.54 6.25 -24.01
N ALA A 204 -32.52 5.57 -23.50
CA ALA A 204 -31.69 6.03 -22.38
C ALA A 204 -30.27 6.37 -22.87
N PRO A 205 -29.65 7.48 -22.43
CA PRO A 205 -28.24 7.74 -22.69
C PRO A 205 -27.39 6.59 -22.13
N ALA A 206 -26.43 6.07 -22.92
CA ALA A 206 -25.58 4.97 -22.46
C ALA A 206 -24.66 5.37 -21.29
N GLU A 207 -24.33 6.67 -21.19
CA GLU A 207 -23.52 7.23 -20.10
C GLU A 207 -24.22 7.19 -18.73
N ASP A 208 -25.55 7.12 -18.70
CA ASP A 208 -26.34 7.14 -17.45
C ASP A 208 -26.31 5.76 -16.76
N ARG A 209 -27.24 4.85 -17.11
CA ARG A 209 -27.38 3.56 -16.41
C ARG A 209 -26.55 2.45 -17.03
N PHE A 210 -26.43 2.40 -18.35
CA PHE A 210 -25.73 1.31 -19.03
C PHE A 210 -24.26 1.26 -18.63
N THR A 211 -23.55 2.39 -18.72
CA THR A 211 -22.14 2.48 -18.30
C THR A 211 -21.97 2.27 -16.78
N ALA A 212 -22.95 2.68 -15.97
CA ALA A 212 -22.89 2.48 -14.52
C ALA A 212 -22.87 1.00 -14.11
N LEU A 213 -23.55 0.11 -14.85
CA LEU A 213 -23.50 -1.34 -14.63
C LEU A 213 -22.05 -1.85 -14.66
N PHE A 214 -21.30 -1.47 -15.70
CA PHE A 214 -19.90 -1.88 -15.88
C PHE A 214 -18.93 -1.15 -14.95
N ARG A 215 -19.24 0.09 -14.52
CA ARG A 215 -18.41 0.79 -13.53
C ARG A 215 -18.47 0.16 -12.15
N ALA A 216 -19.63 -0.36 -11.73
CA ALA A 216 -19.81 -1.01 -10.43
C ALA A 216 -19.08 -2.37 -10.34
N ALA A 217 -18.78 -2.96 -11.50
CA ALA A 217 -18.33 -4.33 -11.69
C ALA A 217 -16.81 -4.56 -11.68
N ARG A 218 -16.02 -3.57 -11.25
CA ARG A 218 -14.58 -3.55 -11.48
C ARG A 218 -13.82 -4.25 -10.36
N PRO A 219 -13.21 -5.43 -10.59
CA PRO A 219 -12.53 -6.16 -9.54
C PRO A 219 -11.14 -5.59 -9.25
N GLY A 220 -10.77 -5.49 -7.98
CA GLY A 220 -9.43 -5.07 -7.58
C GLY A 220 -9.04 -3.68 -8.07
N ARG A 221 -7.73 -3.44 -8.20
CA ARG A 221 -7.17 -2.13 -8.56
C ARG A 221 -7.12 -1.92 -10.07
N THR A 222 -6.85 -2.98 -10.82
CA THR A 222 -6.64 -2.95 -12.28
C THR A 222 -7.78 -3.58 -13.06
N GLY A 223 -8.69 -4.30 -12.41
CA GLY A 223 -9.74 -5.00 -13.13
C GLY A 223 -10.77 -4.08 -13.76
N GLU A 224 -11.28 -4.51 -14.90
CA GLU A 224 -12.19 -3.74 -15.74
C GLU A 224 -13.31 -4.64 -16.26
N ALA A 225 -14.53 -4.11 -16.27
CA ALA A 225 -15.66 -4.75 -16.93
C ALA A 225 -15.97 -3.97 -18.21
N LEU A 226 -16.09 -4.70 -19.31
CA LEU A 226 -16.25 -4.16 -20.65
C LEU A 226 -17.53 -4.71 -21.27
N ALA A 227 -18.26 -3.84 -21.96
CA ALA A 227 -19.18 -4.23 -23.01
C ALA A 227 -18.61 -3.80 -24.34
N PHE A 228 -18.74 -4.62 -25.38
CA PHE A 228 -18.28 -4.31 -26.72
C PHE A 228 -19.23 -4.85 -27.78
N ASP A 229 -19.17 -4.27 -28.97
CA ASP A 229 -19.95 -4.73 -30.11
C ASP A 229 -19.19 -5.67 -31.04
N ASN A 230 -19.87 -6.07 -32.10
CA ASN A 230 -19.40 -6.92 -33.18
C ASN A 230 -18.08 -6.50 -33.82
N ASP A 231 -17.83 -5.20 -33.88
CA ASP A 231 -16.64 -4.66 -34.50
C ASP A 231 -15.52 -4.49 -33.47
N GLY A 232 -15.78 -4.85 -32.22
CA GLY A 232 -14.89 -4.70 -31.08
C GLY A 232 -14.91 -3.29 -30.51
N HIS A 233 -15.89 -2.44 -30.83
CA HIS A 233 -15.98 -1.12 -30.21
C HIS A 233 -16.50 -1.26 -28.79
N VAL A 234 -15.82 -0.63 -27.84
CA VAL A 234 -16.25 -0.59 -26.46
C VAL A 234 -17.52 0.27 -26.33
N LEU A 235 -18.53 -0.28 -25.68
CA LEU A 235 -19.88 0.28 -25.50
C LEU A 235 -20.09 0.93 -24.12
N ALA A 236 -19.16 0.75 -23.19
CA ALA A 236 -19.19 1.32 -21.84
C ALA A 236 -17.85 1.99 -21.53
N GLN A 237 -17.89 3.16 -20.89
CA GLN A 237 -16.67 3.94 -20.62
C GLN A 237 -15.66 3.17 -19.74
N SER A 238 -14.38 3.22 -20.14
CA SER A 238 -13.28 2.61 -19.41
C SER A 238 -12.97 3.36 -18.11
N ARG A 239 -12.26 2.72 -17.18
CA ARG A 239 -11.68 3.40 -16.00
C ARG A 239 -10.39 4.16 -16.32
N HIS A 240 -9.81 3.89 -17.48
CA HIS A 240 -8.55 4.45 -17.95
C HIS A 240 -8.74 5.54 -19.02
N ASP A 241 -9.98 5.83 -19.39
CA ASP A 241 -10.30 6.97 -20.26
C ASP A 241 -10.07 8.28 -19.49
N GLU A 242 -9.18 9.15 -20.01
CA GLU A 242 -9.04 10.53 -19.55
C GLU A 242 -10.32 11.35 -19.87
N PRO A 243 -10.59 12.47 -19.15
CA PRO A 243 -11.69 13.37 -19.48
C PRO A 243 -11.64 13.75 -20.97
N LEU A 244 -12.76 13.50 -21.65
CA LEU A 244 -12.96 13.40 -23.11
C LEU A 244 -12.68 14.67 -23.94
N GLU A 245 -11.81 15.58 -23.50
CA GLU A 245 -11.45 16.77 -24.27
C GLU A 245 -10.21 16.57 -25.16
N GLN A 246 -9.42 15.50 -24.98
CA GLN A 246 -8.23 15.27 -25.80
C GLN A 246 -8.03 13.80 -26.21
N ARG A 247 -8.50 13.48 -27.42
CA ARG A 247 -8.10 12.39 -28.35
C ARG A 247 -8.84 11.05 -28.35
N SER A 248 -9.26 10.74 -29.59
CA SER A 248 -9.61 9.47 -30.24
C SER A 248 -11.04 8.89 -30.07
N PRO A 249 -11.68 8.49 -31.19
CA PRO A 249 -13.03 7.96 -31.21
C PRO A 249 -13.07 6.55 -30.60
N ALA A 250 -14.10 6.28 -29.77
CA ALA A 250 -14.47 4.99 -29.17
C ALA A 250 -13.41 3.88 -29.29
N SER A 251 -12.69 3.63 -28.20
CA SER A 251 -11.66 2.59 -28.10
C SER A 251 -12.18 1.27 -28.69
N ARG A 252 -11.59 0.86 -29.81
CA ARG A 252 -11.75 -0.47 -30.35
C ARG A 252 -10.86 -1.40 -29.55
N LEU A 253 -11.28 -2.65 -29.33
CA LEU A 253 -10.48 -3.72 -28.75
C LEU A 253 -9.38 -4.16 -29.74
N ALA A 254 -8.48 -3.22 -30.02
CA ALA A 254 -7.36 -3.34 -30.92
C ALA A 254 -6.09 -2.81 -30.24
N LEU A 255 -4.96 -3.41 -30.56
CA LEU A 255 -3.66 -3.05 -30.02
C LEU A 255 -3.28 -1.62 -30.40
N ALA A 256 -2.81 -0.86 -29.41
CA ALA A 256 -2.37 0.51 -29.57
C ALA A 256 -1.23 0.59 -30.62
N GLY A 257 -1.45 1.37 -31.68
CA GLY A 257 -0.45 1.63 -32.72
C GLY A 257 -0.46 0.68 -33.92
N SER A 258 -0.87 -0.58 -33.77
CA SER A 258 -0.95 -1.53 -34.91
C SER A 258 -2.37 -1.67 -35.49
N GLY A 259 -3.41 -1.44 -34.68
CA GLY A 259 -4.81 -1.62 -35.09
C GLY A 259 -5.24 -3.08 -35.24
N GLU A 260 -4.37 -4.05 -34.89
CA GLU A 260 -4.71 -5.47 -34.83
C GLU A 260 -5.65 -5.76 -33.66
N LEU A 261 -6.61 -6.67 -33.82
CA LEU A 261 -7.55 -7.04 -32.77
C LEU A 261 -6.85 -7.70 -31.58
N THR A 262 -7.31 -7.41 -30.36
CA THR A 262 -6.80 -8.09 -29.16
C THR A 262 -7.22 -9.58 -29.16
N ALA A 263 -6.52 -10.41 -28.37
CA ALA A 263 -6.88 -11.82 -28.23
C ALA A 263 -8.35 -12.00 -27.77
N LEU A 264 -8.83 -11.10 -26.90
CA LEU A 264 -10.23 -11.02 -26.51
C LEU A 264 -11.17 -10.78 -27.69
N ALA A 265 -10.89 -9.77 -28.50
CA ALA A 265 -11.72 -9.44 -29.66
C ALA A 265 -11.73 -10.56 -30.71
N VAL A 266 -10.58 -11.22 -30.93
CA VAL A 266 -10.47 -12.38 -31.81
C VAL A 266 -11.30 -13.56 -31.27
N ALA A 267 -11.18 -13.87 -29.98
CA ALA A 267 -11.91 -14.98 -29.35
C ALA A 267 -13.42 -14.75 -29.37
N ALA A 268 -13.87 -13.56 -28.99
CA ALA A 268 -15.29 -13.20 -29.01
C ALA A 268 -15.86 -13.15 -30.44
N GLY A 269 -15.09 -12.63 -31.41
CA GLY A 269 -15.46 -12.63 -32.82
C GLY A 269 -15.63 -14.04 -33.40
N ALA A 270 -14.74 -14.97 -33.04
CA ALA A 270 -14.86 -16.38 -33.44
C ALA A 270 -16.10 -17.05 -32.83
N ALA A 271 -16.42 -16.75 -31.56
CA ALA A 271 -17.58 -17.29 -30.87
C ALA A 271 -18.92 -16.86 -31.47
N ARG A 272 -18.97 -15.63 -32.01
CA ARG A 272 -20.12 -15.13 -32.76
C ARG A 272 -20.31 -15.87 -34.09
N ALA A 273 -19.22 -16.14 -34.81
CA ALA A 273 -19.27 -16.76 -36.14
C ALA A 273 -19.61 -18.27 -36.08
N ALA A 274 -19.42 -18.90 -34.93
CA ALA A 274 -19.71 -20.32 -34.74
C ALA A 274 -21.18 -20.55 -34.39
N GLU A 275 -21.89 -21.34 -35.20
CA GLU A 275 -23.27 -21.77 -34.89
C GLU A 275 -23.33 -22.68 -33.64
N ASP A 276 -22.33 -23.58 -33.48
CA ASP A 276 -22.24 -24.58 -32.41
C ASP A 276 -20.99 -24.41 -31.50
N GLY A 277 -20.41 -23.21 -31.43
CA GLY A 277 -19.19 -22.92 -30.66
C GLY A 277 -19.43 -22.45 -29.21
N PRO A 278 -18.38 -22.49 -28.36
CA PRO A 278 -18.47 -21.94 -27.01
C PRO A 278 -18.69 -20.42 -27.07
N ARG A 279 -19.81 -19.95 -26.52
CA ARG A 279 -20.17 -18.52 -26.44
C ARG A 279 -19.46 -17.76 -25.31
N GLN A 280 -18.52 -18.41 -24.63
CA GLN A 280 -17.77 -17.86 -23.52
C GLN A 280 -16.38 -18.48 -23.45
N GLY A 281 -15.43 -17.79 -22.82
CA GLY A 281 -14.08 -18.30 -22.67
C GLY A 281 -13.28 -17.60 -21.60
N LEU A 282 -12.16 -18.24 -21.25
CA LEU A 282 -11.16 -17.73 -20.32
C LEU A 282 -9.82 -17.60 -21.05
N LEU A 283 -9.19 -16.44 -20.91
CA LEU A 283 -7.85 -16.12 -21.42
C LEU A 283 -6.95 -15.87 -20.20
N LEU A 284 -6.43 -16.97 -19.62
CA LEU A 284 -5.58 -16.91 -18.42
C LEU A 284 -4.09 -16.74 -18.73
N VAL A 285 -3.70 -17.01 -19.98
CA VAL A 285 -2.39 -16.66 -20.50
C VAL A 285 -2.40 -15.15 -20.74
N PRO A 286 -1.47 -14.39 -20.14
CA PRO A 286 -1.40 -12.94 -20.32
C PRO A 286 -1.32 -12.56 -21.79
N TYR A 287 -2.11 -11.57 -22.21
CA TYR A 287 -2.06 -10.97 -23.53
C TYR A 287 -2.14 -9.45 -23.42
N THR A 288 -1.70 -8.74 -24.46
CA THR A 288 -1.76 -7.27 -24.47
C THR A 288 -3.16 -6.79 -24.80
N ASN A 289 -3.75 -5.97 -23.93
CA ASN A 289 -5.06 -5.36 -24.17
C ASN A 289 -4.97 -4.07 -25.00
N HIS A 290 -6.13 -3.45 -25.24
CA HIS A 290 -6.26 -2.25 -26.06
C HIS A 290 -5.58 -1.00 -25.45
N HIS A 291 -5.25 -1.03 -24.15
CA HIS A 291 -4.45 -0.02 -23.47
C HIS A 291 -2.94 -0.33 -23.45
N GLY A 292 -2.51 -1.44 -24.07
CA GLY A 292 -1.11 -1.85 -24.10
C GLY A 292 -0.62 -2.53 -22.82
N ARG A 293 -1.51 -2.99 -21.93
CA ARG A 293 -1.16 -3.66 -20.67
C ARG A 293 -1.33 -5.17 -20.81
N GLU A 294 -0.52 -5.94 -20.09
CA GLU A 294 -0.68 -7.40 -20.03
C GLU A 294 -1.82 -7.77 -19.08
N THR A 295 -2.85 -8.42 -19.62
CA THR A 295 -4.07 -8.77 -18.90
C THR A 295 -4.44 -10.23 -19.10
N ILE A 296 -5.24 -10.72 -18.17
CA ILE A 296 -6.03 -11.94 -18.31
C ILE A 296 -7.51 -11.56 -18.35
N SER A 297 -8.37 -12.41 -18.92
CA SER A 297 -9.78 -12.08 -19.02
C SER A 297 -10.74 -13.26 -19.05
N ALA A 298 -11.98 -13.01 -18.64
CA ALA A 298 -13.13 -13.86 -18.94
C ALA A 298 -14.07 -13.10 -19.87
N TRP A 299 -14.72 -13.78 -20.82
CA TRP A 299 -15.65 -13.15 -21.74
C TRP A 299 -16.83 -14.05 -22.09
N ARG A 300 -17.96 -13.43 -22.44
CA ARG A 300 -19.18 -14.07 -22.94
C ARG A 300 -19.81 -13.22 -24.04
N TRP A 301 -20.25 -13.88 -25.11
CA TRP A 301 -21.03 -13.28 -26.18
C TRP A 301 -22.53 -13.53 -25.98
N LEU A 302 -23.34 -12.46 -26.01
CA LEU A 302 -24.80 -12.49 -25.85
C LEU A 302 -25.46 -12.22 -27.21
N PRO A 303 -25.79 -13.28 -27.99
CA PRO A 303 -26.26 -13.10 -29.36
C PRO A 303 -27.64 -12.45 -29.46
N ASP A 304 -28.52 -12.63 -28.46
CA ASP A 304 -29.85 -12.01 -28.44
C ASP A 304 -29.79 -10.49 -28.26
N HIS A 305 -28.65 -9.97 -27.83
CA HIS A 305 -28.43 -8.54 -27.57
C HIS A 305 -27.33 -7.93 -28.43
N ASP A 306 -26.62 -8.75 -29.21
CA ASP A 306 -25.48 -8.36 -30.04
C ASP A 306 -24.36 -7.67 -29.22
N ILE A 307 -24.15 -8.15 -27.98
CA ILE A 307 -23.17 -7.59 -27.02
C ILE A 307 -22.20 -8.67 -26.58
N GLY A 308 -20.90 -8.33 -26.59
CA GLY A 308 -19.87 -9.05 -25.84
C GLY A 308 -19.67 -8.41 -24.47
N VAL A 309 -19.59 -9.23 -23.43
CA VAL A 309 -19.26 -8.83 -22.06
C VAL A 309 -17.92 -9.46 -21.70
N ALA A 310 -17.00 -8.69 -21.13
CA ALA A 310 -15.73 -9.20 -20.65
C ALA A 310 -15.32 -8.58 -19.31
N ILE A 311 -14.59 -9.36 -18.52
CA ILE A 311 -13.85 -8.89 -17.35
C ILE A 311 -12.37 -9.05 -17.66
N GLU A 312 -11.61 -7.96 -17.68
CA GLU A 312 -10.15 -7.94 -17.79
C GLU A 312 -9.52 -7.65 -16.41
N MET A 313 -8.32 -8.16 -16.17
CA MET A 313 -7.50 -7.85 -15.00
C MET A 313 -6.02 -7.92 -15.39
N GLU A 314 -5.19 -6.99 -14.90
CA GLU A 314 -3.76 -7.03 -15.21
C GLU A 314 -3.09 -8.27 -14.63
N SER A 315 -2.25 -8.92 -15.43
CA SER A 315 -1.54 -10.15 -15.04
C SER A 315 -0.65 -9.93 -13.82
N GLY A 316 -0.05 -8.74 -13.68
CA GLY A 316 0.76 -8.35 -12.54
C GLY A 316 -0.01 -8.34 -11.22
N GLU A 317 -1.27 -7.89 -11.21
CA GLU A 317 -2.13 -7.96 -10.02
C GLU A 317 -2.68 -9.37 -9.82
N ALA A 318 -3.09 -10.04 -10.90
CA ALA A 318 -3.63 -11.39 -10.84
C ALA A 318 -2.65 -12.40 -10.24
N TYR A 319 -1.36 -12.30 -10.61
CA TYR A 319 -0.32 -13.26 -10.28
C TYR A 319 0.79 -12.71 -9.36
N ALA A 320 0.65 -11.51 -8.77
CA ALA A 320 1.60 -10.97 -7.79
C ALA A 320 2.03 -11.96 -6.69
N PRO A 321 1.13 -12.78 -6.10
CA PRO A 321 1.53 -13.78 -5.09
C PRO A 321 2.56 -14.80 -5.62
N LEU A 322 2.49 -15.16 -6.90
CA LEU A 322 3.45 -16.07 -7.52
C LEU A 322 4.84 -15.44 -7.59
N THR A 323 4.96 -14.14 -7.85
CA THR A 323 6.26 -13.47 -7.89
C THR A 323 7.01 -13.57 -6.56
N TYR A 324 6.32 -13.34 -5.44
CA TYR A 324 6.91 -13.51 -4.11
C TYR A 324 7.27 -14.96 -3.82
N LEU A 325 6.43 -15.90 -4.26
CA LEU A 325 6.70 -17.33 -4.14
C LEU A 325 7.98 -17.72 -4.89
N HIS A 326 8.16 -17.23 -6.14
CA HIS A 326 9.38 -17.46 -6.93
C HIS A 326 10.63 -16.96 -6.23
N ILE A 327 10.59 -15.74 -5.68
CA ILE A 327 11.74 -15.15 -4.96
C ILE A 327 12.07 -15.99 -3.72
N GLY A 328 11.06 -16.36 -2.94
CA GLY A 328 11.23 -17.20 -1.75
C GLY A 328 11.83 -18.57 -2.09
N PHE A 329 11.33 -19.23 -3.13
CA PHE A 329 11.87 -20.50 -3.62
C PHE A 329 13.30 -20.37 -4.14
N GLY A 330 13.60 -19.32 -4.90
CA GLY A 330 14.95 -19.04 -5.38
C GLY A 330 15.95 -18.84 -4.22
N LEU A 331 15.55 -18.10 -3.19
CA LEU A 331 16.35 -17.92 -1.98
C LEU A 331 16.54 -19.24 -1.23
N MET A 332 15.49 -20.06 -1.11
CA MET A 332 15.58 -21.38 -0.47
C MET A 332 16.55 -22.31 -1.21
N ILE A 333 16.48 -22.38 -2.55
CA ILE A 333 17.42 -23.14 -3.38
C ILE A 333 18.85 -22.64 -3.18
N LEU A 334 19.03 -21.31 -3.14
CA LEU A 334 20.34 -20.70 -2.90
C LEU A 334 20.90 -21.04 -1.51
N LEU A 335 20.08 -20.96 -0.46
CA LEU A 335 20.46 -21.33 0.91
C LEU A 335 20.79 -22.81 1.01
N MET A 336 19.98 -23.67 0.39
CA MET A 336 20.22 -25.12 0.30
C MET A 336 21.52 -25.42 -0.44
N GLY A 337 21.78 -24.72 -1.55
CA GLY A 337 23.04 -24.79 -2.28
C GLY A 337 24.23 -24.35 -1.43
N ALA A 338 24.09 -23.27 -0.66
CA ALA A 338 25.13 -22.79 0.26
C ALA A 338 25.39 -23.78 1.41
N VAL A 339 24.35 -24.38 2.00
CA VAL A 339 24.49 -25.44 3.01
C VAL A 339 25.20 -26.65 2.42
N TRP A 340 24.85 -27.06 1.20
CA TRP A 340 25.52 -28.16 0.52
C TRP A 340 26.99 -27.83 0.20
N LEU A 341 27.28 -26.63 -0.33
CA LEU A 341 28.64 -26.14 -0.58
C LEU A 341 29.47 -26.06 0.71
N SER A 342 28.84 -25.78 1.85
CA SER A 342 29.53 -25.69 3.14
C SER A 342 30.16 -27.03 3.56
N GLY A 343 29.62 -28.16 3.09
CA GLY A 343 30.21 -29.49 3.28
C GLY A 343 31.53 -29.70 2.50
N PHE A 344 31.89 -28.77 1.61
CA PHE A 344 33.16 -28.75 0.89
C PHE A 344 34.17 -27.74 1.46
N LEU A 345 33.78 -26.92 2.45
CA LEU A 345 34.69 -25.99 3.11
C LEU A 345 35.68 -26.75 4.01
N PRO A 346 36.96 -26.32 4.07
CA PRO A 346 37.93 -26.88 5.01
C PRO A 346 37.44 -26.70 6.46
N GLN A 347 37.60 -27.70 7.33
CA GLN A 347 37.19 -27.64 8.74
C GLN A 347 37.70 -26.38 9.48
N ARG A 348 38.91 -25.89 9.13
CA ARG A 348 39.47 -24.65 9.68
C ARG A 348 38.67 -23.39 9.32
N VAL A 349 38.03 -23.37 8.15
CA VAL A 349 37.19 -22.26 7.68
C VAL A 349 35.80 -22.34 8.30
N LEU A 350 35.23 -23.54 8.41
CA LEU A 350 33.95 -23.77 9.08
C LEU A 350 34.05 -23.47 10.59
N ASP A 351 35.13 -23.87 11.26
CA ASP A 351 35.44 -23.49 12.64
C ASP A 351 35.64 -21.97 12.77
N GLY A 352 36.24 -21.32 11.78
CA GLY A 352 36.39 -19.86 11.74
C GLY A 352 35.06 -19.11 11.57
N LEU A 353 34.09 -19.69 10.86
CA LEU A 353 32.75 -19.12 10.67
C LEU A 353 31.84 -19.37 11.88
N LEU A 354 31.86 -20.56 12.47
CA LEU A 354 31.05 -20.91 13.64
C LEU A 354 31.57 -20.27 14.95
N ARG A 355 32.87 -20.07 15.10
CA ARG A 355 33.46 -19.41 16.29
C ARG A 355 33.30 -17.89 16.33
N ARG A 356 32.96 -17.24 15.20
CA ARG A 356 32.69 -15.79 15.16
C ARG A 356 31.47 -15.36 15.96
N GLY A 357 30.56 -16.28 16.30
CA GLY A 357 29.38 -15.98 17.10
C GLY A 357 29.58 -16.07 18.62
N ALA A 358 30.58 -16.80 19.12
CA ALA A 358 30.58 -17.21 20.52
C ALA A 358 31.39 -16.32 21.47
N HIS A 359 32.54 -15.77 21.08
CA HIS A 359 33.35 -14.95 22.01
C HIS A 359 34.16 -13.87 21.28
N ARG A 360 33.48 -12.88 20.70
CA ARG A 360 34.16 -11.66 20.25
C ARG A 360 34.53 -10.84 21.48
N GLN A 361 35.81 -10.53 21.64
CA GLN A 361 36.31 -9.67 22.70
C GLN A 361 36.64 -8.29 22.10
N LEU A 362 36.17 -7.23 22.75
CA LEU A 362 36.51 -5.85 22.42
C LEU A 362 37.04 -5.19 23.69
N GLY A 363 38.34 -4.82 23.68
CA GLY A 363 39.03 -4.34 24.87
C GLY A 363 38.87 -5.29 26.07
N PRO A 364 38.49 -4.79 27.27
CA PRO A 364 38.27 -5.64 28.44
C PRO A 364 36.89 -6.32 28.46
N TYR A 365 36.05 -6.16 27.43
CA TYR A 365 34.69 -6.67 27.38
C TYR A 365 34.57 -7.93 26.53
N ARG A 366 33.92 -8.96 27.10
CA ARG A 366 33.48 -10.14 26.37
C ARG A 366 32.07 -9.89 25.86
N LEU A 367 31.87 -9.86 24.55
CA LEU A 367 30.54 -9.73 23.97
C LEU A 367 29.74 -11.03 24.15
N GLY A 368 28.48 -10.88 24.53
CA GLY A 368 27.47 -11.92 24.60
C GLY A 368 26.44 -11.74 23.48
N ARG A 369 25.16 -11.91 23.80
CA ARG A 369 24.06 -11.78 22.83
C ARG A 369 23.90 -10.34 22.35
N GLN A 370 23.48 -10.17 21.09
CA GLN A 370 23.04 -8.88 20.58
C GLN A 370 21.73 -8.48 21.27
N ILE A 371 21.64 -7.22 21.71
CA ILE A 371 20.47 -6.65 22.40
C ILE A 371 19.84 -5.48 21.63
N GLY A 372 20.52 -4.97 20.59
CA GLY A 372 19.98 -3.96 19.70
C GLY A 372 20.66 -3.98 18.35
N GLU A 373 19.92 -3.60 17.31
CA GLU A 373 20.45 -3.38 15.96
C GLU A 373 19.98 -2.01 15.45
N GLY A 374 20.92 -1.22 14.93
CA GLY A 374 20.65 0.03 14.24
C GLY A 374 21.26 0.04 12.84
N ALA A 375 20.91 1.05 12.06
CA ALA A 375 21.43 1.23 10.70
C ALA A 375 22.97 1.33 10.68
N LEU A 376 23.56 1.99 11.68
CA LEU A 376 24.99 2.33 11.73
C LEU A 376 25.77 1.53 12.80
N SER A 377 25.09 0.76 13.64
CA SER A 377 25.73 0.10 14.80
C SER A 377 24.93 -1.10 15.31
N ASN A 378 25.62 -2.03 15.95
CA ASN A 378 25.01 -3.12 16.73
C ASN A 378 25.31 -2.92 18.22
N VAL A 379 24.35 -3.23 19.09
CA VAL A 379 24.53 -3.18 20.55
C VAL A 379 24.50 -4.59 21.12
N TYR A 380 25.53 -4.95 21.88
CA TYR A 380 25.69 -6.26 22.49
C TYR A 380 25.63 -6.16 24.01
N LEU A 381 24.96 -7.10 24.66
CA LEU A 381 25.18 -7.35 26.08
C LEU A 381 26.59 -7.90 26.22
N ALA A 382 27.38 -7.31 27.09
CA ALA A 382 28.76 -7.69 27.33
C ALA A 382 29.04 -7.79 28.82
N GLN A 383 30.13 -8.46 29.16
CA GLN A 383 30.61 -8.54 30.54
C GLN A 383 32.06 -8.09 30.60
N HIS A 384 32.35 -7.15 31.50
CA HIS A 384 33.73 -6.75 31.76
C HIS A 384 34.50 -7.94 32.36
N ARG A 385 35.64 -8.31 31.78
CA ARG A 385 36.33 -9.58 32.09
C ARG A 385 36.76 -9.72 33.56
N MET A 386 37.30 -8.64 34.13
CA MET A 386 37.82 -8.60 35.51
C MET A 386 36.70 -8.32 36.52
N LEU A 387 36.02 -7.18 36.38
CA LEU A 387 34.95 -6.74 37.28
C LEU A 387 33.68 -7.59 37.24
N LYS A 388 33.50 -8.45 36.22
CA LYS A 388 32.29 -9.26 35.99
C LYS A 388 30.97 -8.45 35.92
N ARG A 389 31.05 -7.13 35.84
CA ARG A 389 29.93 -6.21 35.69
C ARG A 389 29.31 -6.33 34.28
N PRO A 390 27.97 -6.34 34.16
CA PRO A 390 27.30 -6.23 32.86
C PRO A 390 27.51 -4.85 32.26
N ALA A 391 27.64 -4.79 30.93
CA ALA A 391 27.77 -3.58 30.15
C ALA A 391 27.03 -3.76 28.81
N ALA A 392 26.58 -2.66 28.21
CA ALA A 392 26.17 -2.64 26.81
C ALA A 392 27.37 -2.15 25.98
N VAL A 393 27.76 -2.89 24.93
CA VAL A 393 28.83 -2.48 24.02
C VAL A 393 28.23 -2.20 22.66
N LYS A 394 28.30 -0.94 22.24
CA LYS A 394 27.90 -0.51 20.90
C LYS A 394 29.10 -0.59 19.97
N VAL A 395 28.93 -1.30 18.87
CA VAL A 395 29.94 -1.54 17.84
C VAL A 395 29.45 -0.93 16.54
N LEU A 396 30.21 0.00 15.98
CA LEU A 396 29.85 0.64 14.72
C LEU A 396 30.07 -0.33 13.55
N LYS A 397 29.15 -0.32 12.59
CA LYS A 397 29.27 -1.15 11.38
C LYS A 397 30.42 -0.59 10.52
N PRO A 398 31.20 -1.44 9.82
CA PRO A 398 32.29 -0.97 8.97
C PRO A 398 31.76 -0.02 7.89
N GLN A 399 32.14 1.25 7.98
CA GLN A 399 31.88 2.29 6.98
C GLN A 399 33.22 2.64 6.33
N THR A 400 33.21 3.12 5.09
CA THR A 400 34.39 3.71 4.45
C THR A 400 34.77 4.96 5.24
N THR A 401 35.58 4.78 6.28
CA THR A 401 35.85 5.78 7.31
C THR A 401 37.19 6.43 7.03
N SER A 402 37.21 7.75 6.91
CA SER A 402 38.45 8.52 6.86
C SER A 402 39.05 8.63 8.27
N ASP A 403 40.37 8.85 8.37
CA ASP A 403 41.03 9.08 9.66
C ASP A 403 40.44 10.30 10.40
N GLU A 404 39.93 11.28 9.66
CA GLU A 404 39.27 12.47 10.19
C GLU A 404 37.94 12.17 10.88
N TRP A 405 37.16 11.23 10.33
CA TRP A 405 35.92 10.74 10.93
C TRP A 405 36.20 10.08 12.28
N THR A 406 37.21 9.23 12.36
CA THR A 406 37.57 8.54 13.61
C THR A 406 38.04 9.51 14.70
N ALA A 407 38.85 10.51 14.35
CA ALA A 407 39.38 11.50 15.29
C ALA A 407 38.33 12.48 15.83
N ARG A 408 37.33 12.85 15.04
CA ARG A 408 36.19 13.64 15.52
C ARG A 408 35.27 12.80 16.41
N PHE A 409 35.05 11.52 16.08
CA PHE A 409 34.15 10.63 16.83
C PHE A 409 34.70 10.36 18.23
N GLN A 410 36.01 10.13 18.33
CA GLN A 410 36.71 9.99 19.61
C GLN A 410 36.54 11.21 20.51
N ARG A 411 36.60 12.43 19.96
CA ARG A 411 36.40 13.67 20.72
C ARG A 411 34.97 13.79 21.27
N GLU A 412 33.98 13.38 20.49
CA GLU A 412 32.58 13.40 20.95
C GLU A 412 32.31 12.37 22.04
N VAL A 413 32.80 11.12 21.88
CA VAL A 413 32.69 10.08 22.92
C VAL A 413 33.39 10.54 24.20
N GLN A 414 34.57 11.15 24.09
CA GLN A 414 35.31 11.69 25.23
C GLN A 414 34.56 12.83 25.92
N SER A 415 33.85 13.67 25.16
CA SER A 415 33.04 14.76 25.73
C SER A 415 31.81 14.20 26.45
N ALA A 416 31.12 13.23 25.83
CA ALA A 416 29.97 12.55 26.43
C ALA A 416 30.36 11.73 27.67
N SER A 417 31.58 11.15 27.72
CA SER A 417 32.05 10.38 28.87
C SER A 417 32.37 11.23 30.10
N GLN A 418 32.40 12.57 29.97
CA GLN A 418 32.57 13.48 31.11
C GLN A 418 31.25 13.80 31.81
N LEU A 419 30.11 13.47 31.20
CA LEU A 419 28.80 13.64 31.80
C LEU A 419 28.59 12.63 32.92
N GLY A 420 28.05 13.09 34.04
CA GLY A 420 27.91 12.32 35.27
C GLY A 420 26.51 12.38 35.91
N HIS A 421 25.56 13.09 35.31
CA HIS A 421 24.22 13.20 35.87
C HIS A 421 23.53 11.83 35.91
N PRO A 422 22.79 11.48 36.98
CA PRO A 422 22.11 10.19 37.09
C PRO A 422 21.16 9.87 35.93
N ASN A 423 20.59 10.89 35.28
CA ASN A 423 19.72 10.74 34.10
C ASN A 423 20.45 10.66 32.76
N THR A 424 21.78 10.73 32.76
CA THR A 424 22.63 10.58 31.58
C THR A 424 23.19 9.15 31.52
N ILE A 425 23.25 8.55 30.33
CA ILE A 425 23.92 7.25 30.14
C ILE A 425 25.41 7.37 30.48
N THR A 426 25.90 6.48 31.34
CA THR A 426 27.34 6.45 31.67
C THR A 426 28.12 5.64 30.64
N ILE A 427 29.10 6.28 29.99
CA ILE A 427 30.09 5.62 29.13
C ILE A 427 31.27 5.17 29.98
N TYR A 428 31.63 3.89 29.90
CA TYR A 428 32.73 3.31 30.69
C TYR A 428 34.07 3.34 29.95
N ASP A 429 34.07 3.03 28.66
CA ASP A 429 35.29 2.83 27.88
C ASP A 429 34.99 2.93 26.38
N TYR A 430 36.01 3.15 25.57
CA TYR A 430 35.90 3.14 24.11
C TYR A 430 37.21 2.74 23.44
N GLY A 431 37.14 2.30 22.19
CA GLY A 431 38.33 1.93 21.45
C GLY A 431 38.05 1.47 20.03
N VAL A 432 39.10 0.94 19.40
CA VAL A 432 39.04 0.35 18.06
C VAL A 432 39.26 -1.15 18.19
N GLY A 433 38.38 -1.93 17.58
CA GLY A 433 38.43 -3.38 17.56
C GLY A 433 39.47 -3.92 16.58
N PRO A 434 39.77 -5.23 16.62
CA PRO A 434 40.80 -5.84 15.76
C PRO A 434 40.51 -5.72 14.25
N GLY A 435 39.26 -5.51 13.85
CA GLY A 435 38.86 -5.32 12.45
C GLY A 435 38.74 -3.86 12.03
N GLY A 436 39.20 -2.91 12.85
CA GLY A 436 39.10 -1.47 12.60
C GLY A 436 37.76 -0.85 13.03
N GLU A 437 36.83 -1.64 13.58
CA GLU A 437 35.54 -1.12 14.04
C GLU A 437 35.68 -0.31 15.34
N PHE A 438 35.13 0.89 15.36
CA PHE A 438 35.01 1.64 16.61
C PHE A 438 33.95 1.02 17.52
N TRP A 439 34.22 1.00 18.83
CA TRP A 439 33.27 0.54 19.84
C TRP A 439 33.34 1.41 21.09
N TYR A 440 32.23 1.49 21.82
CA TYR A 440 32.21 2.00 23.18
C TYR A 440 31.34 1.15 24.09
N ALA A 441 31.74 1.05 25.34
CA ALA A 441 31.05 0.35 26.41
C ALA A 441 30.34 1.36 27.30
N MET A 442 29.09 1.07 27.64
CA MET A 442 28.22 1.91 28.47
C MET A 442 27.48 1.06 29.50
N GLU A 443 26.83 1.71 30.46
CA GLU A 443 25.98 1.02 31.43
C GLU A 443 24.90 0.17 30.73
N TYR A 444 24.73 -1.05 31.23
CA TYR A 444 23.62 -1.89 30.82
C TYR A 444 22.38 -1.48 31.61
N LEU A 445 21.31 -1.13 30.92
CA LEU A 445 20.08 -0.62 31.51
C LEU A 445 18.95 -1.65 31.41
N GLU A 446 18.32 -1.92 32.55
CA GLU A 446 17.09 -2.70 32.61
C GLU A 446 15.88 -1.75 32.56
N GLY A 447 15.25 -1.64 31.40
CA GLY A 447 14.12 -0.74 31.19
C GLY A 447 13.48 -0.87 29.82
N LEU A 448 12.64 0.11 29.48
CA LEU A 448 12.00 0.25 28.17
C LEU A 448 12.39 1.59 27.55
N ALA A 449 12.64 1.61 26.24
CA ALA A 449 12.60 2.87 25.51
C ALA A 449 11.19 3.47 25.61
N LEU A 450 11.09 4.80 25.61
CA LEU A 450 9.80 5.48 25.66
C LEU A 450 8.91 5.15 24.44
N SER A 451 9.51 4.83 23.30
CA SER A 451 8.78 4.27 22.14
C SER A 451 8.04 2.99 22.50
N ASP A 452 8.76 2.03 23.07
CA ASP A 452 8.23 0.70 23.40
C ASP A 452 7.21 0.78 24.53
N LEU A 453 7.40 1.74 25.44
CA LEU A 453 6.47 2.02 26.52
C LEU A 453 5.12 2.48 25.97
N VAL A 454 5.11 3.48 25.08
CA VAL A 454 3.86 4.01 24.51
C VAL A 454 3.21 3.03 23.53
N GLU A 455 4.01 2.32 22.73
CA GLU A 455 3.49 1.31 21.79
C GLU A 455 2.80 0.15 22.51
N ARG A 456 3.36 -0.32 23.63
CA ARG A 456 2.80 -1.46 24.38
C ARG A 456 1.69 -1.09 25.35
N TYR A 457 1.78 0.08 25.99
CA TYR A 457 0.91 0.44 27.11
C TYR A 457 0.06 1.69 26.85
N GLY A 458 0.21 2.32 25.69
CA GLY A 458 -0.51 3.52 25.30
C GLY A 458 0.06 4.82 25.88
N PRO A 459 -0.64 5.95 25.66
CA PRO A 459 -0.22 7.27 26.14
C PRO A 459 -0.13 7.33 27.67
N LEU A 460 0.84 8.09 28.18
CA LEU A 460 1.08 8.24 29.60
C LEU A 460 0.12 9.25 30.25
N ALA A 461 -0.13 9.07 31.54
CA ALA A 461 -0.82 10.08 32.35
C ALA A 461 0.01 11.39 32.39
N PRO A 462 -0.64 12.58 32.42
CA PRO A 462 0.05 13.87 32.38
C PRO A 462 1.15 14.02 33.44
N SER A 463 0.89 13.61 34.68
CA SER A 463 1.88 13.66 35.77
C SER A 463 3.09 12.76 35.54
N ARG A 464 2.90 11.56 34.97
CA ARG A 464 4.02 10.66 34.62
C ARG A 464 4.82 11.20 33.45
N ALA A 465 4.17 11.72 32.42
CA ALA A 465 4.86 12.34 31.28
C ALA A 465 5.70 13.54 31.75
N ALA A 466 5.13 14.42 32.59
CA ALA A 466 5.86 15.54 33.16
C ALA A 466 7.07 15.08 34.00
N HIS A 467 6.90 14.03 34.81
CA HIS A 467 7.98 13.44 35.60
C HIS A 467 9.13 12.91 34.73
N VAL A 468 8.80 12.21 33.63
CA VAL A 468 9.78 11.68 32.67
C VAL A 468 10.52 12.81 31.95
N LEU A 469 9.79 13.79 31.40
CA LEU A 469 10.38 14.92 30.68
C LEU A 469 11.28 15.76 31.57
N ARG A 470 10.91 15.94 32.84
CA ARG A 470 11.70 16.71 33.82
C ARG A 470 13.04 16.04 34.13
N GLN A 471 13.07 14.72 34.22
CA GLN A 471 14.33 13.97 34.37
C GLN A 471 15.18 14.04 33.09
N ALA A 472 14.57 13.96 31.90
CA ALA A 472 15.29 14.14 30.64
C ALA A 472 15.89 15.56 30.51
N CYS A 473 15.17 16.60 30.96
CA CYS A 473 15.69 17.97 31.04
C CYS A 473 16.97 18.05 31.86
N ALA A 474 17.09 17.29 32.96
CA ALA A 474 18.26 17.33 33.83
C ALA A 474 19.52 16.78 33.14
N SER A 475 19.38 15.70 32.36
CA SER A 475 20.46 15.18 31.51
C SER A 475 20.87 16.17 30.41
N LEU A 476 19.89 16.74 29.70
CA LEU A 476 20.15 17.67 28.61
C LEU A 476 20.74 18.99 29.10
N TRP A 477 20.32 19.46 30.28
CA TRP A 477 20.88 20.64 30.91
C TRP A 477 22.37 20.47 31.24
N GLU A 478 22.77 19.33 31.81
CA GLU A 478 24.18 19.02 32.06
C GLU A 478 24.98 19.05 30.75
N ALA A 479 24.49 18.36 29.72
CA ALA A 479 25.16 18.32 28.43
C ALA A 479 25.32 19.71 27.81
N HIS A 480 24.25 20.52 27.83
CA HIS A 480 24.27 21.90 27.32
C HIS A 480 25.25 22.79 28.09
N ALA A 481 25.39 22.62 29.40
CA ALA A 481 26.35 23.35 30.22
C ALA A 481 27.81 23.00 29.87
N CYS A 482 28.05 21.80 29.35
CA CYS A 482 29.34 21.36 28.82
C CYS A 482 29.52 21.70 27.32
N GLY A 483 28.60 22.44 26.70
CA GLY A 483 28.63 22.78 25.27
C GLY A 483 28.26 21.64 24.33
N LEU A 484 27.71 20.53 24.85
CA LEU A 484 27.29 19.38 24.06
C LEU A 484 25.78 19.45 23.77
N VAL A 485 25.40 19.56 22.50
CA VAL A 485 24.01 19.49 22.04
C VAL A 485 23.73 18.06 21.55
N HIS A 486 22.61 17.47 21.97
CA HIS A 486 22.30 16.05 21.73
C HIS A 486 21.91 15.76 20.27
N ARG A 487 21.07 16.61 19.66
CA ARG A 487 20.65 16.60 18.23
C ARG A 487 19.91 15.35 17.73
N ASP A 488 19.78 14.29 18.52
CA ASP A 488 18.94 13.12 18.20
C ASP A 488 17.98 12.72 19.33
N ILE A 489 17.33 13.70 19.96
CA ILE A 489 16.29 13.42 20.95
C ILE A 489 15.05 12.86 20.25
N LYS A 490 14.62 11.68 20.71
CA LYS A 490 13.45 10.93 20.23
C LYS A 490 13.08 9.85 21.26
N PRO A 491 11.87 9.26 21.21
CA PRO A 491 11.43 8.29 22.22
C PRO A 491 12.32 7.03 22.31
N GLN A 492 13.01 6.65 21.23
CA GLN A 492 13.93 5.51 21.21
C GLN A 492 15.23 5.77 22.00
N ASN A 493 15.62 7.04 22.15
CA ASN A 493 16.88 7.45 22.80
C ASN A 493 16.64 7.90 24.26
N ILE A 494 15.45 7.67 24.81
CA ILE A 494 15.16 7.92 26.22
C ILE A 494 14.59 6.63 26.78
N MET A 495 15.20 6.09 27.83
CA MET A 495 14.73 4.89 28.51
C MET A 495 14.16 5.20 29.88
N LEU A 496 13.13 4.46 30.26
CA LEU A 496 12.57 4.40 31.60
C LEU A 496 13.03 3.10 32.25
N CYS A 497 13.82 3.22 33.32
CA CYS A 497 14.60 2.13 33.87
C CYS A 497 14.25 1.84 35.34
N ASN A 498 14.58 0.63 35.76
CA ASN A 498 14.74 0.27 37.16
C ASN A 498 16.24 0.19 37.47
N VAL A 499 16.76 1.17 38.19
CA VAL A 499 18.19 1.32 38.47
C VAL A 499 18.40 1.26 39.98
N HIS A 500 19.18 0.27 40.44
CA HIS A 500 19.51 0.09 41.86
C HIS A 500 18.28 0.04 42.80
N GLY A 501 17.14 -0.45 42.32
CA GLY A 501 15.89 -0.55 43.09
C GLY A 501 15.00 0.70 43.02
N GLU A 502 15.46 1.77 42.37
CA GLU A 502 14.64 2.94 42.04
C GLU A 502 14.01 2.76 40.66
N ARG A 503 12.68 2.89 40.60
CA ARG A 503 11.84 2.70 39.41
C ARG A 503 11.50 4.05 38.78
N ASP A 504 11.10 4.04 37.51
CA ASP A 504 10.85 5.26 36.70
C ASP A 504 12.08 6.20 36.60
N VAL A 505 13.30 5.64 36.67
CA VAL A 505 14.54 6.41 36.46
C VAL A 505 14.74 6.62 34.96
N VAL A 506 14.79 7.87 34.52
CA VAL A 506 15.04 8.18 33.10
C VAL A 506 16.51 8.13 32.78
N LYS A 507 16.87 7.55 31.64
CA LYS A 507 18.22 7.56 31.07
C LYS A 507 18.16 8.07 29.64
N VAL A 508 18.79 9.22 29.37
CA VAL A 508 18.98 9.73 28.02
C VAL A 508 20.20 9.05 27.40
N LEU A 509 20.02 8.48 26.22
CA LEU A 509 20.98 7.67 25.48
C LEU A 509 21.49 8.38 24.24
N ASP A 510 22.68 7.98 23.77
CA ASP A 510 23.15 8.26 22.42
C ASP A 510 23.16 9.76 22.03
N PHE A 511 24.11 10.53 22.57
CA PHE A 511 24.36 11.97 22.28
C PHE A 511 24.82 12.27 20.84
N GLY A 512 24.12 11.76 19.83
CA GLY A 512 24.31 12.14 18.43
C GLY A 512 25.69 11.84 17.84
N LEU A 513 26.50 11.03 18.53
CA LEU A 513 27.94 10.80 18.29
C LEU A 513 28.31 10.50 16.83
N VAL A 514 27.37 9.91 16.07
CA VAL A 514 27.56 9.45 14.68
C VAL A 514 27.05 10.48 13.64
N LYS A 515 26.15 11.40 14.02
CA LYS A 515 25.39 12.23 13.07
C LYS A 515 26.05 13.56 12.73
N GLN A 516 26.93 14.10 13.57
CA GLN A 516 27.61 15.39 13.30
C GLN A 516 28.57 15.32 12.08
N MET A 517 28.85 14.13 11.57
CA MET A 517 29.95 13.89 10.64
C MET A 517 29.49 13.83 9.18
N SER A 518 28.21 13.57 8.92
CA SER A 518 27.63 13.64 7.58
C SER A 518 27.37 15.07 7.12
N ASP A 519 27.25 16.00 8.06
CA ASP A 519 26.82 17.39 7.79
C ASP A 519 27.94 18.26 7.19
N ALA A 520 29.20 17.84 7.29
CA ALA A 520 30.33 18.61 6.77
C ALA A 520 30.59 18.40 5.26
N GLU A 521 30.10 17.32 4.64
CA GLU A 521 30.42 16.99 3.24
C GLU A 521 29.23 16.65 2.34
N THR A 522 27.99 16.62 2.83
CA THR A 522 26.86 16.14 2.00
C THR A 522 25.91 17.25 1.58
N ARG A 523 26.12 17.79 0.37
CA ARG A 523 25.19 18.71 -0.32
C ARG A 523 23.94 18.02 -0.89
N ASP A 524 23.83 16.70 -0.79
CA ASP A 524 22.63 15.94 -1.17
C ASP A 524 21.76 15.63 0.06
N LEU A 525 20.82 16.53 0.34
CA LEU A 525 19.83 16.36 1.42
C LEU A 525 18.98 15.09 1.24
N THR A 526 18.70 14.67 0.02
CA THR A 526 17.73 13.60 -0.29
C THR A 526 18.26 12.17 -0.05
N SER A 527 19.56 11.93 -0.20
CA SER A 527 20.16 10.60 0.05
C SER A 527 20.59 10.42 1.52
N THR A 528 20.92 11.52 2.19
CA THR A 528 21.45 11.59 3.56
C THR A 528 20.35 11.44 4.62
N LEU A 529 19.17 12.02 4.37
CA LEU A 529 17.98 11.85 5.22
C LEU A 529 17.53 10.39 5.32
N ARG A 530 17.75 9.58 4.28
CA ARG A 530 17.41 8.16 4.24
C ARG A 530 18.24 7.29 5.21
N ILE A 531 19.40 7.79 5.65
CA ILE A 531 20.36 7.05 6.50
C ILE A 531 20.31 7.54 7.97
N LEU A 532 19.92 8.80 8.21
CA LEU A 532 20.10 9.48 9.50
C LEU A 532 18.91 9.38 10.48
N GLY A 533 17.85 8.65 10.16
CA GLY A 533 16.72 8.46 11.06
C GLY A 533 15.61 9.51 10.90
N THR A 534 14.48 9.23 11.54
CA THR A 534 13.18 9.75 11.14
C THR A 534 13.07 11.28 11.29
N PRO A 535 12.66 12.04 10.26
CA PRO A 535 12.51 13.50 10.31
C PRO A 535 11.54 14.02 11.39
N LEU A 536 10.75 13.13 11.99
CA LEU A 536 9.63 13.40 12.89
C LEU A 536 9.95 14.25 14.13
N TYR A 537 11.20 14.21 14.62
CA TYR A 537 11.62 14.93 15.82
C TYR A 537 12.66 16.01 15.52
N MET A 538 12.88 16.31 14.23
CA MET A 538 13.85 17.30 13.80
C MET A 538 13.27 18.71 13.90
N SER A 539 14.03 19.64 14.47
CA SER A 539 13.64 21.05 14.52
C SER A 539 13.78 21.71 13.15
N PRO A 540 12.96 22.73 12.84
CA PRO A 540 12.98 23.40 11.52
C PRO A 540 14.36 23.93 11.13
N GLU A 541 15.09 24.52 12.06
CA GLU A 541 16.43 25.04 11.84
C GLU A 541 17.44 23.93 11.51
N ARG A 542 17.30 22.74 12.11
CA ARG A 542 18.15 21.59 11.80
C ARG A 542 17.85 20.99 10.42
N ILE A 543 16.60 21.08 9.95
CA ILE A 543 16.21 20.69 8.58
C ILE A 543 16.84 21.65 7.56
N ARG A 544 16.83 22.96 7.85
CA ARG A 544 17.35 24.00 6.94
C ARG A 544 18.87 24.01 6.90
N HIS A 545 19.50 24.01 8.07
CA HIS A 545 20.94 24.15 8.25
C HIS A 545 21.40 23.21 9.38
N PRO A 546 21.79 21.97 9.06
CA PRO A 546 22.18 20.97 10.07
C PRO A 546 23.28 21.45 11.04
N GLY A 547 24.18 22.32 10.57
CA GLY A 547 25.29 22.88 11.36
C GLY A 547 24.93 24.01 12.34
N ASP A 548 23.77 24.64 12.21
CA ASP A 548 23.40 25.86 12.97
C ASP A 548 22.50 25.56 14.19
N ALA A 549 22.20 24.29 14.44
CA ALA A 549 21.31 23.87 15.54
C ALA A 549 22.02 23.93 16.90
N ASP A 550 21.58 24.87 17.75
CA ASP A 550 21.99 25.04 19.14
C ASP A 550 21.12 24.21 20.12
N ALA A 551 21.30 24.43 21.43
CA ALA A 551 20.55 23.75 22.51
C ALA A 551 19.01 23.80 22.35
N ARG A 552 18.46 24.81 21.68
CA ARG A 552 17.02 24.99 21.46
C ARG A 552 16.44 23.98 20.46
N ALA A 553 17.28 23.33 19.67
CA ALA A 553 16.88 22.20 18.84
C ALA A 553 16.51 20.96 19.68
N ASP A 554 17.23 20.73 20.79
CA ASP A 554 16.89 19.65 21.72
C ASP A 554 15.59 19.94 22.49
N ILE A 555 15.30 21.23 22.76
CA ILE A 555 14.04 21.66 23.39
C ILE A 555 12.85 21.34 22.48
N TYR A 556 12.97 21.63 21.19
CA TYR A 556 11.95 21.24 20.20
C TYR A 556 11.72 19.74 20.18
N ALA A 557 12.81 18.98 20.07
CA ALA A 557 12.73 17.53 20.02
C ALA A 557 12.15 16.92 21.32
N LEU A 558 12.47 17.49 22.48
CA LEU A 558 11.89 17.09 23.76
C LEU A 558 10.39 17.43 23.83
N GLY A 559 9.97 18.59 23.31
CA GLY A 559 8.56 18.94 23.17
C GLY A 559 7.79 17.94 22.29
N ALA A 560 8.38 17.55 21.16
CA ALA A 560 7.82 16.53 20.28
C ALA A 560 7.72 15.15 20.95
N VAL A 561 8.72 14.77 21.75
CA VAL A 561 8.64 13.57 22.62
C VAL A 561 7.50 13.72 23.62
N GLY A 562 7.36 14.88 24.28
CA GLY A 562 6.29 15.14 25.23
C GLY A 562 4.90 15.01 24.62
N TYR A 563 4.69 15.57 23.43
CA TYR A 563 3.45 15.37 22.66
C TYR A 563 3.17 13.89 22.40
N TYR A 564 4.18 13.12 21.97
CA TYR A 564 4.05 11.69 21.72
C TYR A 564 3.70 10.89 22.99
N LEU A 565 4.34 11.21 24.12
CA LEU A 565 4.04 10.56 25.39
C LEU A 565 2.59 10.81 25.83
N LEU A 566 2.06 12.00 25.61
CA LEU A 566 0.73 12.41 26.07
C LEU A 566 -0.40 11.93 25.15
N THR A 567 -0.12 11.79 23.85
CA THR A 567 -1.16 11.49 22.83
C THR A 567 -1.03 10.10 22.21
N GLY A 568 0.16 9.48 22.27
CA GLY A 568 0.50 8.28 21.51
C GLY A 568 0.70 8.51 20.01
N LYS A 569 0.56 9.76 19.54
CA LYS A 569 0.67 10.14 18.13
C LYS A 569 1.91 11.00 17.90
N ARG A 570 2.44 10.96 16.68
CA ARG A 570 3.53 11.88 16.30
C ARG A 570 2.95 13.26 16.03
N LEU A 571 3.79 14.31 16.10
CA LEU A 571 3.39 15.68 15.77
C LEU A 571 2.83 15.81 14.35
N PHE A 572 3.47 15.13 13.40
CA PHE A 572 3.12 15.11 11.99
C PHE A 572 3.22 13.68 11.47
N GLU A 573 2.21 13.22 10.73
CA GLU A 573 2.17 11.92 10.06
C GLU A 573 1.67 12.12 8.63
N THR A 574 2.49 11.72 7.66
CA THR A 574 2.20 11.87 6.23
C THR A 574 2.66 10.62 5.47
N GLU A 575 2.09 10.41 4.28
CA GLU A 575 2.47 9.29 3.41
C GLU A 575 3.81 9.51 2.71
N THR A 576 4.24 10.77 2.54
CA THR A 576 5.50 11.12 1.89
C THR A 576 6.46 11.87 2.82
N GLU A 577 7.75 11.62 2.66
CA GLU A 577 8.82 12.28 3.41
C GLU A 577 8.92 13.78 3.10
N HIS A 578 8.68 14.17 1.85
CA HIS A 578 8.65 15.58 1.44
C HIS A 578 7.55 16.36 2.17
N ASP A 579 6.35 15.79 2.29
CA ASP A 579 5.26 16.42 3.02
C ASP A 579 5.57 16.52 4.52
N LEU A 580 6.22 15.49 5.09
CA LEU A 580 6.62 15.52 6.50
C LEU A 580 7.59 16.67 6.78
N LEU A 581 8.61 16.84 5.93
CA LEU A 581 9.57 17.94 6.06
C LEU A 581 8.89 19.30 5.89
N TYR A 582 7.97 19.42 4.92
CA TYR A 582 7.19 20.63 4.71
C TYR A 582 6.37 20.98 5.97
N GLN A 583 5.66 20.01 6.54
CA GLN A 583 4.87 20.21 7.77
C GLN A 583 5.76 20.56 8.96
N ALA A 584 6.88 19.84 9.11
CA ALA A 584 7.86 20.12 10.15
C ALA A 584 8.40 21.56 10.06
N MET A 585 8.55 22.13 8.86
CA MET A 585 9.05 23.50 8.66
C MET A 585 7.98 24.59 8.69
N HIS A 586 6.75 24.31 8.27
CA HIS A 586 5.77 25.35 7.93
C HIS A 586 4.41 25.24 8.63
N VAL A 587 4.03 24.04 9.11
CA VAL A 587 2.70 23.82 9.70
C VAL A 587 2.75 24.00 11.20
N VAL A 588 1.76 24.71 11.75
CA VAL A 588 1.59 24.90 13.19
C VAL A 588 1.32 23.53 13.83
N PRO A 589 2.09 23.11 14.85
CA PRO A 589 1.86 21.84 15.52
C PRO A 589 0.49 21.82 16.23
N PRO A 590 -0.26 20.70 16.20
CA PRO A 590 -1.49 20.57 16.96
C PRO A 590 -1.23 20.61 18.48
N LEU A 591 -2.22 21.06 19.25
CA LEU A 591 -2.15 21.00 20.71
C LEU A 591 -2.29 19.55 21.18
N ALA A 592 -1.61 19.20 22.29
CA ALA A 592 -1.71 17.84 22.82
C ALA A 592 -3.11 17.56 23.38
N SER A 593 -3.81 18.59 23.90
CA SER A 593 -5.20 18.50 24.38
C SER A 593 -6.21 18.07 23.33
N GLU A 594 -5.93 18.26 22.04
CA GLU A 594 -6.83 17.82 20.95
C GLU A 594 -6.84 16.30 20.78
N HIS A 595 -5.77 15.61 21.20
CA HIS A 595 -5.56 14.19 20.91
C HIS A 595 -5.29 13.32 22.14
N ALA A 596 -4.95 13.92 23.28
CA ALA A 596 -4.67 13.17 24.49
C ALA A 596 -5.95 12.48 25.02
N PRO A 597 -5.86 11.20 25.43
CA PRO A 597 -7.01 10.49 25.99
C PRO A 597 -7.37 10.94 27.42
N HIS A 598 -6.50 11.73 28.07
CA HIS A 598 -6.68 12.22 29.44
C HIS A 598 -6.75 13.76 29.45
N PRO A 599 -7.52 14.38 30.35
CA PRO A 599 -7.50 15.83 30.54
C PRO A 599 -6.09 16.33 30.86
N LEU A 600 -5.61 17.30 30.07
CA LEU A 600 -4.29 17.89 30.24
C LEU A 600 -4.36 19.19 31.05
N PRO A 601 -3.45 19.40 32.02
CA PRO A 601 -3.25 20.71 32.62
C PRO A 601 -2.90 21.74 31.55
N VAL A 602 -3.53 22.91 31.61
CA VAL A 602 -3.35 23.98 30.61
C VAL A 602 -1.87 24.40 30.52
N GLU A 603 -1.20 24.41 31.66
CA GLU A 603 0.23 24.77 31.77
C GLU A 603 1.12 23.75 31.06
N LEU A 604 0.78 22.46 31.12
CA LEU A 604 1.53 21.40 30.46
C LEU A 604 1.33 21.46 28.94
N ASP A 605 0.09 21.63 28.49
CA ASP A 605 -0.21 21.72 27.05
C ASP A 605 0.43 22.96 26.43
N ALA A 606 0.36 24.11 27.11
CA ALA A 606 1.02 25.35 26.69
C ALA A 606 2.55 25.23 26.67
N LEU A 607 3.16 24.51 27.63
CA LEU A 607 4.59 24.25 27.63
C LEU A 607 5.01 23.40 26.43
N ILE A 608 4.30 22.30 26.16
CA ILE A 608 4.59 21.43 25.02
C ILE A 608 4.48 22.21 23.71
N ALA A 609 3.42 23.00 23.54
CA ALA A 609 3.22 23.87 22.37
C ALA A 609 4.37 24.88 22.20
N ARG A 610 4.80 25.55 23.29
CA ARG A 610 5.95 26.46 23.27
C ARG A 610 7.26 25.78 22.91
N CYS A 611 7.50 24.56 23.38
CA CYS A 611 8.72 23.82 23.04
C CYS A 611 8.81 23.54 21.54
N VAL A 612 7.68 23.23 20.88
CA VAL A 612 7.62 22.88 19.45
C VAL A 612 7.38 24.08 18.53
N GLU A 613 7.52 25.31 19.04
CA GLU A 613 7.45 26.52 18.23
C GLU A 613 8.46 26.49 17.08
N LYS A 614 8.06 27.02 15.92
CA LYS A 614 8.93 26.96 14.73
C LYS A 614 10.10 27.93 14.84
N ASP A 615 9.84 29.10 15.43
CA ASP A 615 10.82 30.13 15.73
C ASP A 615 11.58 29.78 17.03
N PRO A 616 12.90 29.50 16.98
CA PRO A 616 13.69 29.15 18.17
C PRO A 616 13.67 30.23 19.26
N ASP A 617 13.49 31.50 18.90
CA ASP A 617 13.46 32.61 19.86
C ASP A 617 12.15 32.65 20.67
N ARG A 618 11.11 31.94 20.22
CA ARG A 618 9.81 31.82 20.92
C ARG A 618 9.74 30.60 21.85
N ARG A 619 10.71 29.70 21.77
CA ARG A 619 10.81 28.53 22.66
C ARG A 619 11.31 28.95 24.04
N PRO A 620 11.18 28.09 25.07
CA PRO A 620 12.02 28.19 26.25
C PRO A 620 13.50 28.27 25.84
N GLN A 621 14.28 29.11 26.52
CA GLN A 621 15.67 29.39 26.11
C GLN A 621 16.69 28.44 26.77
N SER A 622 16.24 27.58 27.70
CA SER A 622 17.09 26.57 28.33
C SER A 622 16.29 25.37 28.82
N MET A 623 16.95 24.21 28.96
CA MET A 623 16.37 23.03 29.61
C MET A 623 15.98 23.29 31.07
N ALA A 624 16.65 24.22 31.75
CA ALA A 624 16.29 24.64 33.10
C ALA A 624 14.93 25.35 33.17
N GLU A 625 14.61 26.19 32.17
CA GLU A 625 13.29 26.83 32.06
C GLU A 625 12.18 25.79 31.85
N VAL A 626 12.42 24.81 30.96
CA VAL A 626 11.48 23.70 30.73
C VAL A 626 11.28 22.88 32.00
N ALA A 627 12.37 22.51 32.68
CA ALA A 627 12.32 21.77 33.94
C ALA A 627 11.52 22.51 35.02
N SER A 628 11.73 23.83 35.17
CA SER A 628 11.00 24.65 36.14
C SER A 628 9.49 24.69 35.84
N ALA A 629 9.10 24.73 34.57
CA ALA A 629 7.69 24.69 34.18
C ALA A 629 7.07 23.31 34.47
N LEU A 630 7.82 22.23 34.23
CA LEU A 630 7.38 20.86 34.57
C LEU A 630 7.29 20.65 36.09
N ASP A 631 8.22 21.20 36.86
CA ASP A 631 8.19 21.15 38.33
C ASP A 631 6.90 21.81 38.86
N ALA A 632 6.45 22.93 38.28
CA ALA A 632 5.18 23.56 38.65
C ALA A 632 3.97 22.64 38.41
N VAL A 633 3.95 21.89 37.30
CA VAL A 633 2.89 20.89 37.04
C VAL A 633 2.92 19.77 38.08
N LEU A 634 4.12 19.27 38.42
CA LEU A 634 4.30 18.17 39.37
C LEU A 634 3.97 18.54 40.82
N VAL A 635 4.05 19.83 41.19
CA VAL A 635 3.60 20.31 42.51
C VAL A 635 2.10 20.09 42.70
N TYR A 636 1.29 20.36 41.67
CA TYR A 636 -0.16 20.21 41.73
C TYR A 636 -0.64 18.80 41.38
N GLN A 637 0.10 18.08 40.54
CA GLN A 637 -0.22 16.72 40.10
C GLN A 637 1.01 15.81 40.21
N PRO A 638 1.39 15.38 41.43
CA PRO A 638 2.58 14.56 41.62
C PRO A 638 2.40 13.16 41.03
N TRP A 639 3.48 12.65 40.43
CA TRP A 639 3.61 11.22 40.12
C TRP A 639 4.29 10.54 41.31
N THR A 640 3.49 9.87 42.14
CA THR A 640 3.91 9.38 43.46
C THR A 640 4.64 8.04 43.37
N ARG A 641 5.46 7.74 44.38
CA ARG A 641 6.15 6.43 44.50
C ARG A 641 5.17 5.26 44.47
N GLN A 642 4.01 5.40 45.11
CA GLN A 642 2.95 4.39 45.09
C GLN A 642 2.45 4.09 43.66
N GLN A 643 2.26 5.13 42.83
CA GLN A 643 1.83 4.97 41.44
C GLN A 643 2.92 4.35 40.57
N ILE A 644 4.19 4.72 40.80
CA ILE A 644 5.35 4.10 40.16
C ILE A 644 5.35 2.60 40.48
N ASP A 645 5.32 2.24 41.77
CA ASP A 645 5.40 0.85 42.20
C ASP A 645 4.24 0.00 41.66
N ALA A 646 3.01 0.52 41.76
CA ALA A 646 1.83 -0.15 41.23
C ALA A 646 1.92 -0.39 39.71
N TRP A 647 2.50 0.55 38.95
CA TRP A 647 2.66 0.37 37.51
C TRP A 647 3.69 -0.72 37.21
N TRP A 648 4.85 -0.70 37.86
CA TRP A 648 5.91 -1.68 37.62
C TRP A 648 5.52 -3.09 38.07
N GLU A 649 4.83 -3.25 39.20
CA GLU A 649 4.33 -4.56 39.65
C GLU A 649 3.33 -5.18 38.69
N LYS A 650 2.50 -4.35 38.06
CA LYS A 650 1.48 -4.81 37.11
C LYS A 650 2.03 -5.14 35.72
N HIS A 651 3.03 -4.38 35.25
CA HIS A 651 3.40 -4.40 33.83
C HIS A 651 4.85 -4.85 33.54
N TRP A 652 5.74 -4.88 34.53
CA TRP A 652 7.15 -5.20 34.32
C TRP A 652 7.50 -6.65 34.64
N VAL A 653 8.22 -7.28 33.72
CA VAL A 653 8.74 -8.63 33.88
C VAL A 653 10.28 -8.57 33.74
N PRO A 654 11.07 -8.97 34.76
CA PRO A 654 12.53 -8.91 34.74
C PRO A 654 13.20 -9.77 33.64
N GLU A 655 14.46 -9.46 33.31
CA GLU A 655 15.24 -10.24 32.33
C GLU A 655 15.53 -11.64 32.87
N GLY A 656 15.16 -12.68 32.10
CA GLY A 656 15.29 -14.08 32.54
C GLY A 656 14.00 -14.73 33.04
N HIS A 657 12.88 -13.99 33.17
CA HIS A 657 11.59 -14.58 33.50
C HIS A 657 11.04 -15.42 32.31
N PRO A 658 10.46 -16.62 32.55
CA PRO A 658 10.00 -17.52 31.50
C PRO A 658 8.95 -16.90 30.55
N GLU A 659 8.12 -15.99 31.04
CA GLU A 659 7.09 -15.30 30.26
C GLU A 659 7.60 -14.14 29.39
N ARG A 660 8.85 -13.69 29.60
CA ARG A 660 9.45 -12.59 28.81
C ARG A 660 9.87 -13.03 27.40
N ARG A 661 9.83 -14.34 27.11
CA ARG A 661 10.12 -14.90 25.78
C ARG A 661 8.86 -14.92 24.92
N PHE A 662 8.85 -14.04 23.91
CA PHE A 662 7.95 -14.00 22.75
C PHE A 662 6.47 -13.71 23.02
N ARG A 663 6.09 -12.44 22.83
CA ARG A 663 4.89 -12.07 22.07
C ARG A 663 5.22 -10.89 21.17
N THR A 664 5.40 -11.17 19.88
CA THR A 664 5.04 -10.24 18.81
C THR A 664 3.51 -10.19 18.83
N GLY A 665 2.97 -9.06 19.31
CA GLY A 665 1.58 -8.68 19.07
C GLY A 665 1.57 -7.75 17.87
#